data_AF-A0A5E5BSL6-F1
#
_entry.id   AF-A0A5E5BSL6-F1
#
_cell.length_a   1.000
_cell.length_b   1.000
_cell.length_c   1.000
_cell.angle_alpha   90.00
_cell.angle_beta   90.00
_cell.angle_gamma   90.00
#
_symmetry.space_group_name_H-M   'P 1'
#
loop_
_entity.id
_entity.type
_entity.pdbx_description
1 polymer ?
#
loop_
_entity_poly.entity_id
_entity_poly.type
_entity_poly.pdbx_seq_one_letter_code
_entity_poly.pdbx_strand_id
1 'polypeptide(L)'
;MSVQTREGRIRAALACIPADLPHDEWVKVAAGLYDGLGAAGFDVFAEWSRGDPRYKEAEARSTWKSAQRMLAVHVGTLFHIAQQYGFDARDTSAVTVDPVEQDRRRAERERSAAKEANEREAKARNAAALAAAVWGKATPVGGGHPYLTRKGVQPVDTLREIDVSRLVKLIGYRPKRGVEPLEGSTLVAPITVDGKLSSLEVIDGDGRKSALAGGVKTGGYWAAQAMPDTLDVLLIAEGVATALSVSQCSGYPAIAALSVGQMAATAKAMRERYPDASLVLLADLDKATGEAHETAVKATQAVGARLAVPDFGKTRQPDQTDFNDLHTARGADAVKASIEAALATVAVGKREGGYGPNGEPVEHVSVSQSGTYFVGVKVDPETGELAHSAPLWLCDPLEILGIGVDDSGRQVRVLRWNRPGSNQAITASMPCAEVGEREGWARLRNGGLAVAVGRAARERLAHWLQTWNRDTHYKIINMPGWQCGAYVMPDGTIVGKPDGRMHFDGRLSNPTAYAARGTLDEWRTSVGRLARGNALPMAAIACALAGPLLPIAGEKDGIGLHLFANTSSGKTTTADAAASVWGDPVRTKTSWSGTQLGHALNAEAANHRLLYLDEIGAGDASRIGPALYMMLNGQSKSQGARDGGTVAARSWLSTFLSTGEVGMSRYLSEGGVQPRGGQEIRMLDVPADGGAHRAFDCLHEFAAAGDFAVAVEAASHERYGTLGRAFVEWLVPRCEEARETINRERERMAAMVPDGSAPPVRRATRKFAILSAAAVLASHAGLTGWTVDEARAAIDCVWKRWLDVFGTGDRDDARLIEQANAVLLSNEYGRFILLSTETAPQDPNVRDAMGYRRYKDDQVTFYVREHAFRNEVVAGFDMLRACRVLHEAGMLHRNEKRRSYKVNIGKFKGVNLGDGYRMRPRAGEAPPDEDGD
;
A
#
# COMPACT_ATOMS: atom_id res chain seq x y z
N MET A 1 -28.59 -77.99 21.06
CA MET A 1 -29.65 -77.01 21.40
C MET A 1 -30.26 -76.51 20.09
N SER A 2 -31.59 -76.38 20.05
CA SER A 2 -32.41 -76.17 18.84
C SER A 2 -31.98 -74.98 17.96
N VAL A 3 -31.55 -75.26 16.72
CA VAL A 3 -31.25 -74.27 15.66
C VAL A 3 -32.53 -73.96 14.86
N GLN A 4 -33.57 -73.48 15.54
CA GLN A 4 -34.81 -73.00 14.89
C GLN A 4 -35.14 -71.54 15.18
N THR A 5 -34.31 -70.82 15.94
CA THR A 5 -34.49 -69.38 16.19
C THR A 5 -33.73 -68.53 15.16
N ARG A 6 -34.29 -67.35 14.81
CA ARG A 6 -33.68 -66.36 13.89
C ARG A 6 -32.26 -65.97 14.34
N GLU A 7 -32.04 -65.85 15.64
CA GLU A 7 -30.73 -65.57 16.24
C GLU A 7 -29.72 -66.70 16.01
N GLY A 8 -30.15 -67.97 16.11
CA GLY A 8 -29.28 -69.13 15.85
C GLY A 8 -28.73 -69.15 14.42
N ARG A 9 -29.54 -68.77 13.43
CA ARG A 9 -29.09 -68.63 12.03
C ARG A 9 -28.11 -67.47 11.84
N ILE A 10 -28.32 -66.35 12.54
CA ILE A 10 -27.42 -65.19 12.48
C ILE A 10 -26.06 -65.54 13.08
N ARG A 11 -26.02 -66.24 14.23
CA ARG A 11 -24.76 -66.68 14.85
C ARG A 11 -24.01 -67.71 13.99
N ALA A 12 -24.72 -68.64 13.35
CA ALA A 12 -24.10 -69.60 12.41
C ALA A 12 -23.50 -68.91 11.18
N ALA A 13 -24.19 -67.90 10.63
CA ALA A 13 -23.67 -67.10 9.52
C ALA A 13 -22.45 -66.27 9.94
N LEU A 14 -22.51 -65.62 11.11
CA LEU A 14 -21.42 -64.82 11.65
C LEU A 14 -20.17 -65.66 11.94
N ALA A 15 -20.32 -66.89 12.41
CA ALA A 15 -19.21 -67.81 12.66
C ALA A 15 -18.40 -68.19 11.40
N CYS A 16 -19.01 -68.07 10.21
CA CYS A 16 -18.30 -68.29 8.94
C CYS A 16 -17.46 -67.06 8.52
N ILE A 17 -17.78 -65.87 9.04
CA ILE A 17 -17.12 -64.62 8.67
C ILE A 17 -15.91 -64.42 9.59
N PRO A 18 -14.68 -64.20 9.08
CA PRO A 18 -13.54 -63.84 9.91
C PRO A 18 -13.71 -62.42 10.46
N ALA A 19 -13.21 -62.18 11.67
CA ALA A 19 -13.33 -60.88 12.33
C ALA A 19 -12.43 -59.78 11.71
N ASP A 20 -11.39 -60.16 10.95
CA ASP A 20 -10.35 -59.25 10.45
C ASP A 20 -10.69 -58.51 9.14
N LEU A 21 -11.98 -58.27 8.90
CA LEU A 21 -12.50 -57.63 7.69
C LEU A 21 -11.95 -56.22 7.46
N PRO A 22 -11.91 -55.74 6.20
CA PRO A 22 -11.81 -54.32 5.90
C PRO A 22 -12.90 -53.54 6.65
N HIS A 23 -12.57 -52.34 7.12
CA HIS A 23 -13.45 -51.52 7.96
C HIS A 23 -14.86 -51.37 7.36
N ASP A 24 -14.96 -51.17 6.05
CA ASP A 24 -16.25 -50.99 5.35
C ASP A 24 -17.14 -52.24 5.38
N GLU A 25 -16.55 -53.45 5.32
CA GLU A 25 -17.28 -54.72 5.44
C GLU A 25 -17.61 -55.03 6.89
N TRP A 26 -16.69 -54.71 7.81
CA TRP A 26 -16.90 -54.83 9.25
C TRP A 26 -18.07 -53.95 9.75
N VAL A 27 -18.18 -52.71 9.24
CA VAL A 27 -19.32 -51.82 9.48
C VAL A 27 -20.63 -52.40 8.93
N LYS A 28 -20.62 -53.04 7.76
CA LYS A 28 -21.80 -53.70 7.17
C LYS A 28 -22.25 -54.92 7.98
N VAL A 29 -21.31 -55.67 8.55
CA VAL A 29 -21.62 -56.77 9.51
C VAL A 29 -22.28 -56.20 10.75
N ALA A 30 -21.76 -55.10 11.31
CA ALA A 30 -22.37 -54.39 12.44
C ALA A 30 -23.81 -53.95 12.13
N ALA A 31 -24.04 -53.32 10.97
CA ALA A 31 -25.36 -52.85 10.56
C ALA A 31 -26.33 -54.01 10.29
N GLY A 32 -25.89 -55.09 9.64
CA GLY A 32 -26.69 -56.28 9.41
C GLY A 32 -27.07 -57.01 10.71
N LEU A 33 -26.17 -57.04 11.69
CA LEU A 33 -26.45 -57.56 13.04
C LEU A 33 -27.46 -56.69 13.79
N TYR A 34 -27.36 -55.36 13.67
CA TYR A 34 -28.33 -54.44 14.27
C TYR A 34 -29.73 -54.58 13.64
N ASP A 35 -29.84 -54.71 12.32
CA ASP A 35 -31.13 -54.97 11.64
C ASP A 35 -31.73 -56.33 12.05
N GLY A 36 -30.88 -57.35 12.26
CA GLY A 36 -31.29 -58.70 12.61
C GLY A 36 -31.67 -58.92 14.08
N LEU A 37 -30.95 -58.28 15.01
CA LEU A 37 -31.01 -58.52 16.46
C LEU A 37 -31.30 -57.26 17.30
N GLY A 38 -31.43 -56.09 16.66
CA GLY A 38 -31.62 -54.81 17.34
C GLY A 38 -30.42 -54.43 18.21
N ALA A 39 -30.68 -53.64 19.26
CA ALA A 39 -29.64 -53.19 20.19
C ALA A 39 -28.91 -54.33 20.91
N ALA A 40 -29.57 -55.48 21.11
CA ALA A 40 -29.00 -56.68 21.72
C ALA A 40 -27.94 -57.37 20.83
N GLY A 41 -27.85 -57.00 19.55
CA GLY A 41 -26.82 -57.52 18.65
C GLY A 41 -25.40 -57.02 18.95
N PHE A 42 -25.23 -56.02 19.82
CA PHE A 42 -23.91 -55.45 20.11
C PHE A 42 -22.98 -56.48 20.76
N ASP A 43 -23.49 -57.26 21.72
CA ASP A 43 -22.66 -58.25 22.41
C ASP A 43 -22.15 -59.32 21.44
N VAL A 44 -23.00 -59.71 20.47
CA VAL A 44 -22.65 -60.65 19.39
C VAL A 44 -21.60 -60.05 18.45
N PHE A 45 -21.77 -58.79 18.08
CA PHE A 45 -20.82 -58.06 17.24
C PHE A 45 -19.47 -57.86 17.94
N ALA A 46 -19.46 -57.51 19.22
CA ALA A 46 -18.26 -57.29 20.01
C ALA A 46 -17.52 -58.62 20.26
N GLU A 47 -18.25 -59.69 20.58
CA GLU A 47 -17.69 -61.04 20.75
C GLU A 47 -17.02 -61.54 19.47
N TRP A 48 -17.69 -61.42 18.33
CA TRP A 48 -17.11 -61.77 17.02
C TRP A 48 -15.91 -60.87 16.67
N SER A 49 -16.03 -59.55 16.85
CA SER A 49 -14.98 -58.60 16.50
C SER A 49 -13.70 -58.78 17.31
N ARG A 50 -13.76 -59.33 18.53
CA ARG A 50 -12.57 -59.69 19.34
C ARG A 50 -11.68 -60.74 18.69
N GLY A 51 -12.17 -61.44 17.66
CA GLY A 51 -11.35 -62.32 16.84
C GLY A 51 -10.32 -61.60 15.98
N ASP A 52 -10.42 -60.27 15.78
CA ASP A 52 -9.38 -59.47 15.12
C ASP A 52 -8.34 -59.01 16.15
N PRO A 53 -7.04 -59.30 15.96
CA PRO A 53 -5.96 -58.79 16.82
C PRO A 53 -5.91 -57.27 16.94
N ARG A 54 -6.50 -56.53 15.99
CA ARG A 54 -6.62 -55.06 15.98
C ARG A 54 -7.83 -54.54 16.76
N TYR A 55 -8.65 -55.43 17.34
CA TYR A 55 -9.89 -55.05 18.03
C TYR A 55 -9.63 -54.02 19.13
N LYS A 56 -10.35 -52.91 19.05
CA LYS A 56 -10.46 -51.90 20.10
C LYS A 56 -11.92 -51.75 20.50
N GLU A 57 -12.22 -51.96 21.77
CA GLU A 57 -13.59 -51.90 22.26
C GLU A 57 -14.26 -50.53 22.00
N ALA A 58 -13.50 -49.44 22.09
CA ALA A 58 -13.98 -48.10 21.77
C ALA A 58 -14.39 -47.96 20.29
N GLU A 59 -13.63 -48.55 19.37
CA GLU A 59 -13.90 -48.52 17.92
C GLU A 59 -15.14 -49.36 17.57
N ALA A 60 -15.31 -50.52 18.21
CA ALA A 60 -16.51 -51.35 18.08
C ALA A 60 -17.77 -50.62 18.57
N ARG A 61 -17.70 -49.92 19.70
CA ARG A 61 -18.83 -49.11 20.22
C ARG A 61 -19.17 -47.93 19.31
N SER A 62 -18.15 -47.23 18.81
CA SER A 62 -18.33 -46.11 17.87
C SER A 62 -18.98 -46.58 16.56
N THR A 63 -18.46 -47.67 16.00
CA THR A 63 -18.96 -48.26 14.76
C THR A 63 -20.37 -48.79 14.91
N TRP A 64 -20.69 -49.41 16.04
CA TRP A 64 -22.06 -49.84 16.34
C TRP A 64 -23.05 -48.66 16.34
N LYS A 65 -22.70 -47.52 16.94
CA LYS A 65 -23.54 -46.30 16.92
C LYS A 65 -23.74 -45.76 15.50
N SER A 66 -22.71 -45.81 14.66
CA SER A 66 -22.78 -45.39 13.25
C SER A 66 -23.65 -46.36 12.42
N ALA A 67 -23.52 -47.67 12.66
CA ALA A 67 -24.28 -48.73 12.00
C ALA A 67 -25.80 -48.62 12.25
N GLN A 68 -26.22 -48.13 13.42
CA GLN A 68 -27.65 -47.85 13.74
C GLN A 68 -28.31 -46.86 12.77
N ARG A 69 -27.54 -46.01 12.09
CA ARG A 69 -28.04 -44.99 11.16
C ARG A 69 -28.01 -45.45 9.70
N MET A 70 -27.50 -46.65 9.43
CA MET A 70 -27.36 -47.20 8.07
C MET A 70 -28.62 -47.98 7.65
N LEU A 71 -29.73 -47.26 7.45
CA LEU A 71 -31.05 -47.85 7.14
C LEU A 71 -31.12 -48.64 5.81
N ALA A 72 -30.12 -48.51 4.94
CA ALA A 72 -30.04 -49.22 3.66
C ALA A 72 -29.40 -50.62 3.75
N VAL A 73 -28.89 -51.02 4.92
CA VAL A 73 -28.21 -52.31 5.14
C VAL A 73 -29.08 -53.20 6.02
N HIS A 74 -29.64 -54.26 5.42
CA HIS A 74 -30.49 -55.23 6.14
C HIS A 74 -29.70 -56.49 6.54
N VAL A 75 -30.27 -57.33 7.40
CA VAL A 75 -29.72 -58.62 7.85
C VAL A 75 -29.36 -59.55 6.69
N GLY A 76 -30.00 -59.39 5.52
CA GLY A 76 -29.64 -60.09 4.29
C GLY A 76 -28.19 -59.83 3.84
N THR A 77 -27.63 -58.65 4.13
CA THR A 77 -26.23 -58.29 3.84
C THR A 77 -25.27 -59.16 4.63
N LEU A 78 -25.58 -59.44 5.90
CA LEU A 78 -24.79 -60.34 6.73
C LEU A 78 -24.75 -61.75 6.13
N PHE A 79 -25.90 -62.28 5.69
CA PHE A 79 -25.97 -63.59 5.04
C PHE A 79 -25.25 -63.60 3.68
N HIS A 80 -25.32 -62.51 2.92
CA HIS A 80 -24.58 -62.37 1.67
C HIS A 80 -23.07 -62.39 1.90
N ILE A 81 -22.59 -61.67 2.93
CA ILE A 81 -21.18 -61.71 3.34
C ILE A 81 -20.83 -63.13 3.78
N ALA A 82 -21.63 -63.76 4.66
CA ALA A 82 -21.40 -65.13 5.11
C ALA A 82 -21.34 -66.16 3.96
N GLN A 83 -22.16 -66.01 2.91
CA GLN A 83 -22.12 -66.86 1.71
C GLN A 83 -20.79 -66.75 0.96
N GLN A 84 -20.18 -65.57 0.90
CA GLN A 84 -18.83 -65.39 0.34
C GLN A 84 -17.78 -66.14 1.18
N TYR A 85 -18.09 -66.42 2.45
CA TYR A 85 -17.29 -67.23 3.35
C TYR A 85 -17.73 -68.70 3.45
N GLY A 86 -18.61 -69.18 2.56
CA GLY A 86 -18.99 -70.60 2.47
C GLY A 86 -20.19 -71.00 3.32
N PHE A 87 -20.94 -70.05 3.87
CA PHE A 87 -22.19 -70.34 4.57
C PHE A 87 -23.25 -70.89 3.60
N ASP A 88 -23.69 -72.13 3.80
CA ASP A 88 -24.85 -72.71 3.10
C ASP A 88 -26.11 -72.53 3.95
N ALA A 89 -27.12 -71.86 3.40
CA ALA A 89 -28.40 -71.66 4.08
C ALA A 89 -29.22 -72.96 4.25
N ARG A 90 -28.83 -74.06 3.59
CA ARG A 90 -29.47 -75.38 3.64
C ARG A 90 -28.77 -76.37 4.57
N ASP A 91 -27.53 -76.09 4.97
CA ASP A 91 -26.73 -76.89 5.89
C ASP A 91 -26.19 -75.98 7.01
N THR A 92 -26.81 -76.05 8.19
CA THR A 92 -26.46 -75.22 9.35
C THR A 92 -25.33 -75.81 10.20
N SER A 93 -24.61 -76.81 9.71
CA SER A 93 -23.39 -77.28 10.37
C SER A 93 -22.34 -76.16 10.34
N ALA A 94 -21.87 -75.76 11.53
CA ALA A 94 -20.88 -74.71 11.68
C ALA A 94 -19.54 -75.16 11.08
N VAL A 95 -19.27 -74.78 9.83
CA VAL A 95 -17.95 -74.96 9.23
C VAL A 95 -17.02 -73.94 9.87
N THR A 96 -16.17 -74.39 10.79
CA THR A 96 -15.05 -73.60 11.29
C THR A 96 -14.07 -73.46 10.13
N VAL A 97 -13.92 -72.24 9.59
CA VAL A 97 -13.01 -71.98 8.48
C VAL A 97 -11.58 -72.27 8.94
N ASP A 98 -10.90 -73.20 8.28
CA ASP A 98 -9.50 -73.56 8.53
C ASP A 98 -8.59 -72.31 8.45
N PRO A 99 -7.71 -72.04 9.43
CA PRO A 99 -6.75 -70.93 9.39
C PRO A 99 -5.95 -70.82 8.08
N VAL A 100 -5.65 -71.95 7.42
CA VAL A 100 -4.92 -71.99 6.14
C VAL A 100 -5.75 -71.39 4.99
N GLU A 101 -7.07 -71.55 5.01
CA GLU A 101 -7.99 -71.00 4.01
C GLU A 101 -8.25 -69.50 4.24
N GLN A 102 -8.19 -69.02 5.49
CA GLN A 102 -8.25 -67.59 5.83
C GLN A 102 -7.01 -66.83 5.32
N ASP A 103 -5.81 -67.37 5.55
CA ASP A 103 -4.56 -66.80 5.03
C ASP A 103 -4.53 -66.76 3.50
N ARG A 104 -5.03 -67.83 2.84
CA ARG A 104 -5.13 -67.88 1.37
C ARG A 104 -5.99 -66.75 0.83
N ARG A 105 -7.14 -66.48 1.46
CA ARG A 105 -8.10 -65.44 1.05
C ARG A 105 -7.65 -64.02 1.39
N ARG A 106 -6.97 -63.82 2.52
CA ARG A 106 -6.29 -62.55 2.86
C ARG A 106 -5.22 -62.23 1.81
N ALA A 107 -4.37 -63.21 1.48
CA ALA A 107 -3.38 -63.07 0.43
C ALA A 107 -4.00 -62.86 -0.96
N GLU A 108 -5.21 -63.38 -1.23
CA GLU A 108 -5.95 -63.15 -2.47
C GLU A 108 -6.56 -61.74 -2.55
N ARG A 109 -7.07 -61.21 -1.43
CA ARG A 109 -7.55 -59.81 -1.32
C ARG A 109 -6.42 -58.80 -1.40
N GLU A 110 -5.31 -59.04 -0.70
CA GLU A 110 -4.11 -58.22 -0.81
C GLU A 110 -3.57 -58.27 -2.24
N ARG A 111 -3.57 -59.44 -2.91
CA ARG A 111 -3.23 -59.55 -4.33
C ARG A 111 -4.22 -58.82 -5.24
N SER A 112 -5.52 -58.87 -4.97
CA SER A 112 -6.54 -58.14 -5.76
C SER A 112 -6.42 -56.63 -5.57
N ALA A 113 -6.27 -56.16 -4.34
CA ALA A 113 -6.08 -54.75 -4.02
C ALA A 113 -4.74 -54.22 -4.58
N ALA A 114 -3.65 -55.00 -4.47
CA ALA A 114 -2.37 -54.67 -5.10
C ALA A 114 -2.46 -54.67 -6.63
N LYS A 115 -3.22 -55.60 -7.22
CA LYS A 115 -3.48 -55.63 -8.67
C LYS A 115 -4.29 -54.41 -9.10
N GLU A 116 -5.36 -54.06 -8.40
CA GLU A 116 -6.16 -52.86 -8.67
C GLU A 116 -5.35 -51.57 -8.49
N ALA A 117 -4.50 -51.49 -7.46
CA ALA A 117 -3.60 -50.37 -7.23
C ALA A 117 -2.57 -50.25 -8.37
N ASN A 118 -1.92 -51.36 -8.74
CA ASN A 118 -1.00 -51.40 -9.88
C ASN A 118 -1.69 -51.05 -11.20
N GLU A 119 -2.92 -51.51 -11.43
CA GLU A 119 -3.71 -51.16 -12.62
C GLU A 119 -4.07 -49.67 -12.64
N ARG A 120 -4.44 -49.08 -11.50
CA ARG A 120 -4.68 -47.63 -11.38
C ARG A 120 -3.40 -46.84 -11.63
N GLU A 121 -2.28 -47.28 -11.06
CA GLU A 121 -0.98 -46.63 -11.24
C GLU A 121 -0.48 -46.74 -12.69
N ALA A 122 -0.66 -47.89 -13.34
CA ALA A 122 -0.35 -48.09 -14.75
C ALA A 122 -1.21 -47.19 -15.66
N LYS A 123 -2.51 -47.08 -15.39
CA LYS A 123 -3.42 -46.15 -16.09
C LYS A 123 -3.00 -44.70 -15.89
N ALA A 124 -2.62 -44.31 -14.67
CA ALA A 124 -2.12 -42.97 -14.37
C ALA A 124 -0.81 -42.66 -15.10
N ARG A 125 0.15 -43.61 -15.11
CA ARG A 125 1.42 -43.48 -15.85
C ARG A 125 1.18 -43.31 -17.35
N ASN A 126 0.28 -44.12 -17.91
CA ASN A 126 -0.08 -44.03 -19.33
C ASN A 126 -0.75 -42.69 -19.66
N ALA A 127 -1.68 -42.23 -18.81
CA ALA A 127 -2.33 -40.94 -18.97
C ALA A 127 -1.33 -39.77 -18.91
N ALA A 128 -0.38 -39.79 -17.98
CA ALA A 128 0.67 -38.79 -17.88
C ALA A 128 1.60 -38.80 -19.11
N ALA A 129 1.92 -39.99 -19.66
CA ALA A 129 2.71 -40.12 -20.88
C ALA A 129 1.96 -39.56 -22.11
N LEU A 130 0.67 -39.87 -22.25
CA LEU A 130 -0.19 -39.30 -23.30
C LEU A 130 -0.33 -37.78 -23.14
N ALA A 131 -0.49 -37.30 -21.90
CA ALA A 131 -0.53 -35.87 -21.59
C ALA A 131 0.77 -35.17 -22.03
N ALA A 132 1.93 -35.74 -21.72
CA ALA A 132 3.23 -35.21 -22.15
C ALA A 132 3.38 -35.22 -23.68
N ALA A 133 2.92 -36.28 -24.35
CA ALA A 133 2.95 -36.38 -25.81
C ALA A 133 2.06 -35.31 -26.48
N VAL A 134 0.83 -35.14 -25.99
CA VAL A 134 -0.09 -34.08 -26.47
C VAL A 134 0.50 -32.72 -26.19
N TRP A 135 0.97 -32.46 -24.97
CA TRP A 135 1.60 -31.20 -24.59
C TRP A 135 2.76 -30.84 -25.52
N GLY A 136 3.66 -31.79 -25.79
CA GLY A 136 4.81 -31.59 -26.67
C GLY A 136 4.46 -31.39 -28.15
N LYS A 137 3.29 -31.83 -28.61
CA LYS A 137 2.82 -31.66 -30.00
C LYS A 137 1.86 -30.49 -30.20
N ALA A 138 1.26 -30.00 -29.11
CA ALA A 138 0.43 -28.81 -29.10
C ALA A 138 1.29 -27.54 -29.27
N THR A 139 0.72 -26.51 -29.88
CA THR A 139 1.38 -25.22 -30.12
C THR A 139 0.96 -24.19 -29.08
N PRO A 140 1.77 -23.15 -28.80
CA PRO A 140 1.31 -22.03 -27.98
C PRO A 140 0.00 -21.46 -28.52
N VAL A 141 -0.95 -21.17 -27.64
CA VAL A 141 -2.27 -20.65 -28.05
C VAL A 141 -2.17 -19.18 -28.44
N GLY A 142 -2.76 -18.81 -29.59
CA GLY A 142 -2.84 -17.42 -30.05
C GLY A 142 -4.09 -16.69 -29.55
N GLY A 143 -4.10 -15.36 -29.63
CA GLY A 143 -5.24 -14.52 -29.21
C GLY A 143 -6.54 -14.72 -30.00
N GLY A 144 -6.47 -15.41 -31.15
CA GLY A 144 -7.62 -15.74 -31.99
C GLY A 144 -8.30 -17.08 -31.68
N HIS A 145 -7.91 -17.79 -30.61
CA HIS A 145 -8.54 -19.07 -30.28
C HIS A 145 -10.04 -18.89 -29.95
N PRO A 146 -10.97 -19.60 -30.63
CA PRO A 146 -12.42 -19.33 -30.52
C PRO A 146 -12.97 -19.30 -29.09
N TYR A 147 -12.50 -20.23 -28.24
CA TYR A 147 -12.92 -20.26 -26.82
C TYR A 147 -12.49 -19.01 -26.04
N LEU A 148 -11.25 -18.53 -26.24
CA LEU A 148 -10.70 -17.38 -25.52
C LEU A 148 -11.36 -16.09 -25.99
N THR A 149 -11.54 -15.93 -27.31
CA THR A 149 -12.27 -14.81 -27.90
C THR A 149 -13.70 -14.73 -27.36
N ARG A 150 -14.41 -15.86 -27.33
CA ARG A 150 -15.78 -15.91 -26.80
C ARG A 150 -15.85 -15.60 -25.29
N LYS A 151 -14.81 -15.96 -24.53
CA LYS A 151 -14.74 -15.71 -23.08
C LYS A 151 -14.14 -14.35 -22.72
N GLY A 152 -13.63 -13.59 -23.70
CA GLY A 152 -13.08 -12.24 -23.46
C GLY A 152 -11.76 -12.23 -22.69
N VAL A 153 -10.97 -13.29 -22.78
CA VAL A 153 -9.71 -13.45 -22.02
C VAL A 153 -8.50 -13.59 -22.94
N GLN A 154 -7.35 -13.11 -22.49
CA GLN A 154 -6.09 -13.20 -23.25
C GLN A 154 -5.40 -14.56 -23.06
N PRO A 155 -4.64 -15.06 -24.04
CA PRO A 155 -3.84 -16.27 -23.91
C PRO A 155 -2.68 -16.09 -22.92
N VAL A 156 -2.20 -17.20 -22.36
CA VAL A 156 -1.04 -17.27 -21.45
C VAL A 156 -0.13 -18.43 -21.84
N ASP A 157 1.15 -18.36 -21.46
CA ASP A 157 2.17 -19.35 -21.82
C ASP A 157 1.91 -20.75 -21.27
N THR A 158 1.06 -20.87 -20.24
CA THR A 158 0.65 -22.14 -19.63
C THR A 158 -0.51 -22.81 -20.35
N LEU A 159 -0.99 -22.25 -21.46
CA LEU A 159 -1.99 -22.85 -22.35
C LEU A 159 -1.39 -23.16 -23.72
N ARG A 160 -1.91 -24.22 -24.32
CA ARG A 160 -1.59 -24.61 -25.70
C ARG A 160 -2.87 -24.89 -26.48
N GLU A 161 -2.74 -25.04 -27.79
CA GLU A 161 -3.83 -25.44 -28.66
C GLU A 161 -3.44 -26.63 -29.54
N ILE A 162 -4.42 -27.44 -29.89
CA ILE A 162 -4.27 -28.55 -30.81
C ILE A 162 -5.59 -28.83 -31.53
N ASP A 163 -5.54 -29.07 -32.84
CA ASP A 163 -6.70 -29.53 -33.59
C ASP A 163 -7.16 -30.91 -33.11
N VAL A 164 -8.47 -31.09 -32.95
CA VAL A 164 -9.04 -32.34 -32.43
C VAL A 164 -8.67 -33.55 -33.28
N SER A 165 -8.50 -33.39 -34.60
CA SER A 165 -8.12 -34.48 -35.51
C SER A 165 -6.70 -34.96 -35.22
N ARG A 166 -5.81 -34.06 -34.79
CA ARG A 166 -4.45 -34.39 -34.36
C ARG A 166 -4.45 -34.97 -32.94
N LEU A 167 -5.27 -34.42 -32.05
CA LEU A 167 -5.45 -34.94 -30.70
C LEU A 167 -5.92 -36.40 -30.71
N VAL A 168 -6.92 -36.74 -31.52
CA VAL A 168 -7.44 -38.11 -31.68
C VAL A 168 -6.34 -39.09 -32.10
N LYS A 169 -5.44 -38.67 -33.01
CA LYS A 169 -4.30 -39.51 -33.44
C LYS A 169 -3.30 -39.78 -32.30
N LEU A 170 -3.19 -38.87 -31.33
CA LEU A 170 -2.27 -39.01 -30.21
C LEU A 170 -2.84 -39.85 -29.08
N ILE A 171 -4.13 -39.66 -28.74
CA ILE A 171 -4.74 -40.32 -27.57
C ILE A 171 -5.55 -41.58 -27.93
N GLY A 172 -5.80 -41.82 -29.22
CA GLY A 172 -6.49 -43.03 -29.71
C GLY A 172 -8.01 -43.02 -29.57
N TYR A 173 -8.62 -41.92 -29.11
CA TYR A 173 -10.06 -41.75 -29.02
C TYR A 173 -10.45 -40.29 -29.23
N ARG A 174 -11.74 -40.04 -29.53
CA ARG A 174 -12.28 -38.68 -29.63
C ARG A 174 -12.80 -38.21 -28.27
N PRO A 175 -12.25 -37.12 -27.69
CA PRO A 175 -12.79 -36.55 -26.46
C PRO A 175 -14.23 -36.10 -26.65
N LYS A 176 -15.03 -36.22 -25.58
CA LYS A 176 -16.45 -35.86 -25.59
C LYS A 176 -16.89 -35.29 -24.24
N ARG A 177 -17.95 -34.48 -24.25
CA ARG A 177 -18.72 -34.05 -23.07
C ARG A 177 -20.06 -34.78 -23.09
N GLY A 178 -20.24 -35.76 -22.20
CA GLY A 178 -21.40 -36.65 -22.25
C GLY A 178 -21.40 -37.47 -23.54
N VAL A 179 -22.35 -37.17 -24.44
CA VAL A 179 -22.47 -37.79 -25.77
C VAL A 179 -21.89 -36.93 -26.90
N GLU A 180 -21.62 -35.64 -26.66
CA GLU A 180 -21.20 -34.69 -27.69
C GLU A 180 -19.68 -34.70 -27.88
N PRO A 181 -19.16 -34.96 -29.09
CA PRO A 181 -17.73 -34.89 -29.37
C PRO A 181 -17.20 -33.46 -29.34
N LEU A 182 -15.91 -33.31 -29.02
CA LEU A 182 -15.20 -32.04 -29.23
C LEU A 182 -14.90 -31.83 -30.71
N GLU A 183 -14.89 -30.57 -31.15
CA GLU A 183 -14.70 -30.16 -32.55
C GLU A 183 -13.64 -29.05 -32.71
N GLY A 184 -13.06 -28.96 -33.91
CA GLY A 184 -12.13 -27.90 -34.29
C GLY A 184 -10.84 -27.83 -33.47
N SER A 185 -10.34 -26.61 -33.29
CA SER A 185 -9.18 -26.34 -32.42
C SER A 185 -9.60 -26.43 -30.95
N THR A 186 -8.81 -27.15 -30.16
CA THR A 186 -9.02 -27.35 -28.73
C THR A 186 -7.91 -26.71 -27.93
N LEU A 187 -8.30 -25.96 -26.90
CA LEU A 187 -7.41 -25.47 -25.86
C LEU A 187 -6.95 -26.64 -25.00
N VAL A 188 -5.69 -26.65 -24.60
CA VAL A 188 -5.05 -27.68 -23.79
C VAL A 188 -4.55 -27.05 -22.50
N ALA A 189 -5.18 -27.41 -21.38
CA ALA A 189 -4.81 -26.99 -20.03
C ALA A 189 -4.12 -28.14 -19.28
N PRO A 190 -2.84 -28.02 -18.89
CA PRO A 190 -2.13 -29.07 -18.17
C PRO A 190 -2.61 -29.18 -16.73
N ILE A 191 -2.91 -30.42 -16.31
CA ILE A 191 -3.27 -30.76 -14.94
C ILE A 191 -2.01 -31.23 -14.22
N THR A 192 -1.59 -30.46 -13.23
CA THR A 192 -0.38 -30.68 -12.44
C THR A 192 -0.76 -31.17 -11.05
N VAL A 193 -0.05 -32.19 -10.55
CA VAL A 193 -0.14 -32.70 -9.18
C VAL A 193 1.29 -32.74 -8.63
N ASP A 194 1.53 -32.15 -7.47
CA ASP A 194 2.87 -32.06 -6.84
C ASP A 194 3.97 -31.56 -7.80
N GLY A 195 3.64 -30.55 -8.62
CA GLY A 195 4.54 -29.95 -9.60
C GLY A 195 4.81 -30.80 -10.85
N LYS A 196 4.17 -31.96 -11.01
CA LYS A 196 4.33 -32.85 -12.16
C LYS A 196 3.07 -32.92 -13.02
N LEU A 197 3.25 -32.97 -14.34
CA LEU A 197 2.17 -33.16 -15.29
C LEU A 197 1.52 -34.55 -15.08
N SER A 198 0.24 -34.55 -14.72
CA SER A 198 -0.55 -35.76 -14.45
C SER A 198 -1.53 -36.06 -15.58
N SER A 199 -2.20 -35.02 -16.10
CA SER A 199 -3.24 -35.16 -17.12
C SER A 199 -3.41 -33.84 -17.90
N LEU A 200 -4.39 -33.77 -18.80
CA LEU A 200 -4.79 -32.57 -19.52
C LEU A 200 -6.32 -32.42 -19.45
N GLU A 201 -6.80 -31.18 -19.38
CA GLU A 201 -8.16 -30.82 -19.75
C GLU A 201 -8.14 -30.15 -21.12
N VAL A 202 -8.97 -30.64 -22.05
CA VAL A 202 -9.14 -30.08 -23.39
C VAL A 202 -10.50 -29.41 -23.52
N ILE A 203 -10.55 -28.26 -24.18
CA ILE A 203 -11.74 -27.42 -24.30
C ILE A 203 -11.88 -26.94 -25.75
N ASP A 204 -12.99 -27.27 -26.42
CA ASP A 204 -13.24 -26.79 -27.78
C ASP A 204 -13.74 -25.33 -27.83
N GLY A 205 -13.90 -24.78 -29.04
CA GLY A 205 -14.40 -23.42 -29.25
C GLY A 205 -15.77 -23.14 -28.62
N ASP A 206 -16.64 -24.16 -28.57
CA ASP A 206 -17.98 -24.10 -27.96
C ASP A 206 -17.93 -24.29 -26.43
N GLY A 207 -16.76 -24.57 -25.85
CA GLY A 207 -16.56 -24.73 -24.42
C GLY A 207 -16.92 -26.11 -23.89
N ARG A 208 -17.06 -27.11 -24.77
CA ARG A 208 -17.17 -28.52 -24.36
C ARG A 208 -15.81 -28.94 -23.81
N LYS A 209 -15.78 -29.27 -22.52
CA LYS A 209 -14.57 -29.71 -21.81
C LYS A 209 -14.53 -31.23 -21.64
N SER A 210 -13.34 -31.81 -21.77
CA SER A 210 -13.07 -33.22 -21.53
C SER A 210 -11.67 -33.40 -20.98
N ALA A 211 -11.50 -34.25 -19.97
CA ALA A 211 -10.18 -34.55 -19.43
C ALA A 211 -9.66 -35.88 -19.98
N LEU A 212 -8.34 -36.03 -20.03
CA LEU A 212 -7.71 -37.27 -20.50
C LEU A 212 -8.04 -38.46 -19.57
N ALA A 213 -8.41 -39.59 -20.16
CA ALA A 213 -8.88 -40.77 -19.43
C ALA A 213 -7.75 -41.43 -18.63
N GLY A 214 -8.04 -41.83 -17.39
CA GLY A 214 -7.07 -42.53 -16.52
C GLY A 214 -6.08 -41.63 -15.77
N GLY A 215 -6.09 -40.31 -15.98
CA GLY A 215 -5.20 -39.38 -15.28
C GLY A 215 -5.61 -39.10 -13.83
N VAL A 216 -4.64 -38.80 -12.95
CA VAL A 216 -4.90 -38.43 -11.56
C VAL A 216 -5.36 -36.98 -11.50
N LYS A 217 -6.52 -36.75 -10.87
CA LYS A 217 -7.13 -35.42 -10.73
C LYS A 217 -7.20 -34.91 -9.30
N THR A 218 -7.09 -35.79 -8.31
CA THR A 218 -7.20 -35.42 -6.89
C THR A 218 -6.07 -34.47 -6.51
N GLY A 219 -6.44 -33.26 -6.08
CA GLY A 219 -5.47 -32.19 -5.78
C GLY A 219 -4.81 -31.56 -7.02
N GLY A 220 -5.25 -31.93 -8.22
CA GLY A 220 -4.69 -31.46 -9.48
C GLY A 220 -5.22 -30.09 -9.88
N TYR A 221 -4.38 -29.29 -10.52
CA TYR A 221 -4.72 -27.93 -10.93
C TYR A 221 -4.06 -27.55 -12.26
N TRP A 222 -4.65 -26.56 -12.91
CA TRP A 222 -3.98 -25.76 -13.94
C TRP A 222 -3.67 -24.37 -13.38
N ALA A 223 -2.54 -23.77 -13.74
CA ALA A 223 -2.16 -22.42 -13.30
C ALA A 223 -2.12 -21.44 -14.47
N ALA A 224 -2.68 -20.24 -14.28
CA ALA A 224 -2.68 -19.17 -15.29
C ALA A 224 -1.28 -18.60 -15.57
N GLN A 225 -0.31 -18.92 -14.71
CA GLN A 225 1.10 -18.51 -14.81
C GLN A 225 2.01 -19.54 -14.17
N ALA A 226 3.33 -19.38 -14.33
CA ALA A 226 4.29 -20.14 -13.53
C ALA A 226 4.07 -19.85 -12.04
N MET A 227 3.98 -20.92 -11.24
CA MET A 227 3.74 -20.81 -9.81
C MET A 227 5.04 -20.37 -9.11
N PRO A 228 5.05 -19.24 -8.39
CA PRO A 228 6.24 -18.76 -7.68
C PRO A 228 6.55 -19.64 -6.45
N ASP A 229 7.79 -19.54 -5.95
CA ASP A 229 8.22 -20.25 -4.74
C ASP A 229 7.50 -19.74 -3.49
N THR A 230 7.24 -18.43 -3.44
CA THR A 230 6.49 -17.77 -2.37
C THR A 230 5.36 -16.92 -2.95
N LEU A 231 4.26 -16.81 -2.22
CA LEU A 231 3.12 -15.98 -2.63
C LEU A 231 2.34 -15.44 -1.44
N ASP A 232 1.82 -14.22 -1.59
CA ASP A 232 0.97 -13.58 -0.59
C ASP A 232 -0.51 -13.89 -0.78
N VAL A 233 -0.95 -14.08 -2.03
CA VAL A 233 -2.35 -14.34 -2.42
C VAL A 233 -2.39 -15.39 -3.55
N LEU A 234 -3.30 -16.35 -3.46
CA LEU A 234 -3.61 -17.30 -4.53
C LEU A 234 -5.11 -17.38 -4.75
N LEU A 235 -5.55 -17.17 -6.00
CA LEU A 235 -6.94 -17.33 -6.40
C LEU A 235 -7.19 -18.75 -6.91
N ILE A 236 -8.26 -19.39 -6.44
CA ILE A 236 -8.62 -20.77 -6.81
C ILE A 236 -10.02 -20.75 -7.43
N ALA A 237 -10.06 -20.92 -8.74
CA ALA A 237 -11.29 -21.00 -9.53
C ALA A 237 -11.70 -22.46 -9.80
N GLU A 238 -12.94 -22.67 -10.22
CA GLU A 238 -13.31 -23.94 -10.85
C GLU A 238 -12.72 -24.03 -12.27
N GLY A 239 -13.02 -23.07 -13.14
CA GLY A 239 -12.73 -23.13 -14.57
C GLY A 239 -11.53 -22.31 -15.04
N VAL A 240 -10.97 -22.68 -16.19
CA VAL A 240 -9.85 -21.98 -16.86
C VAL A 240 -10.18 -20.52 -17.17
N ALA A 241 -11.35 -20.24 -17.78
CA ALA A 241 -11.74 -18.88 -18.13
C ALA A 241 -11.90 -17.97 -16.90
N THR A 242 -12.49 -18.51 -15.82
CA THR A 242 -12.64 -17.81 -14.54
C THR A 242 -11.28 -17.48 -13.93
N ALA A 243 -10.35 -18.45 -13.88
CA ALA A 243 -8.99 -18.24 -13.40
C ALA A 243 -8.22 -17.20 -14.24
N LEU A 244 -8.35 -17.22 -15.57
CA LEU A 244 -7.76 -16.22 -16.46
C LEU A 244 -8.32 -14.82 -16.19
N SER A 245 -9.65 -14.70 -16.14
CA SER A 245 -10.33 -13.43 -15.90
C SER A 245 -9.87 -12.80 -14.60
N VAL A 246 -9.88 -13.55 -13.49
CA VAL A 246 -9.45 -12.97 -12.20
C VAL A 246 -7.98 -12.63 -12.17
N SER A 247 -7.11 -13.45 -12.77
CA SER A 247 -5.67 -13.20 -12.79
C SER A 247 -5.33 -11.95 -13.60
N GLN A 248 -5.95 -11.80 -14.78
CA GLN A 248 -5.74 -10.65 -15.66
C GLN A 248 -6.32 -9.36 -15.08
N CYS A 249 -7.45 -9.42 -14.39
CA CYS A 249 -8.09 -8.25 -13.80
C CYS A 249 -7.44 -7.80 -12.49
N SER A 250 -6.99 -8.74 -11.65
CA SER A 250 -6.47 -8.42 -10.31
C SER A 250 -4.95 -8.41 -10.23
N GLY A 251 -4.25 -9.03 -11.18
CA GLY A 251 -2.80 -9.25 -11.14
C GLY A 251 -2.33 -10.31 -10.14
N TYR A 252 -3.24 -11.04 -9.49
CA TYR A 252 -2.87 -12.11 -8.56
C TYR A 252 -2.68 -13.45 -9.31
N PRO A 253 -1.75 -14.32 -8.85
CA PRO A 253 -1.66 -15.69 -9.34
C PRO A 253 -2.99 -16.43 -9.15
N ALA A 254 -3.45 -17.11 -10.19
CA ALA A 254 -4.68 -17.90 -10.16
C ALA A 254 -4.49 -19.32 -10.70
N ILE A 255 -5.24 -20.26 -10.13
CA ILE A 255 -5.33 -21.64 -10.58
C ILE A 255 -6.77 -22.05 -10.83
N ALA A 256 -6.98 -23.03 -11.70
CA ALA A 256 -8.25 -23.72 -11.87
C ALA A 256 -8.17 -25.14 -11.30
N ALA A 257 -9.15 -25.52 -10.48
CA ALA A 257 -9.34 -26.90 -9.99
C ALA A 257 -10.00 -27.82 -11.05
N LEU A 258 -10.47 -27.23 -12.16
CA LEU A 258 -11.04 -27.87 -13.36
C LEU A 258 -12.40 -28.57 -13.16
N SER A 259 -12.80 -28.83 -11.92
CA SER A 259 -14.13 -29.29 -11.55
C SER A 259 -14.50 -28.97 -10.11
N VAL A 260 -15.81 -28.78 -9.87
CA VAL A 260 -16.38 -28.52 -8.53
C VAL A 260 -15.92 -29.56 -7.48
N GLY A 261 -15.90 -30.84 -7.85
CA GLY A 261 -15.51 -31.93 -6.93
C GLY A 261 -14.04 -31.94 -6.53
N GLN A 262 -13.18 -31.19 -7.24
CA GLN A 262 -11.74 -31.13 -6.98
C GLN A 262 -11.30 -29.88 -6.21
N MET A 263 -12.19 -28.89 -6.05
CA MET A 263 -11.85 -27.62 -5.40
C MET A 263 -11.31 -27.82 -3.98
N ALA A 264 -11.95 -28.65 -3.16
CA ALA A 264 -11.51 -28.87 -1.78
C ALA A 264 -10.13 -29.54 -1.69
N ALA A 265 -9.89 -30.58 -2.51
CA ALA A 265 -8.60 -31.28 -2.55
C ALA A 265 -7.48 -30.36 -3.08
N THR A 266 -7.78 -29.56 -4.11
CA THR A 266 -6.85 -28.60 -4.69
C THR A 266 -6.49 -27.51 -3.69
N ALA A 267 -7.48 -26.95 -3.00
CA ALA A 267 -7.26 -25.91 -2.01
C ALA A 267 -6.44 -26.43 -0.82
N LYS A 268 -6.65 -27.70 -0.40
CA LYS A 268 -5.85 -28.34 0.65
C LYS A 268 -4.38 -28.48 0.22
N ALA A 269 -4.13 -28.99 -0.99
CA ALA A 269 -2.78 -29.11 -1.53
C ALA A 269 -2.08 -27.74 -1.63
N MET A 270 -2.79 -26.70 -2.06
CA MET A 270 -2.23 -25.34 -2.10
C MET A 270 -1.97 -24.75 -0.72
N ARG A 271 -2.78 -25.05 0.29
CA ARG A 271 -2.55 -24.62 1.68
C ARG A 271 -1.30 -25.26 2.26
N GLU A 272 -1.05 -26.53 1.97
CA GLU A 272 0.18 -27.23 2.38
C GLU A 272 1.41 -26.65 1.70
N ARG A 273 1.32 -26.35 0.40
CA ARG A 273 2.42 -25.72 -0.35
C ARG A 273 2.68 -24.26 0.06
N TYR A 274 1.63 -23.50 0.37
CA TYR A 274 1.70 -22.07 0.67
C TYR A 274 1.00 -21.75 2.01
N PRO A 275 1.64 -22.06 3.16
CA PRO A 275 1.01 -21.96 4.47
C PRO A 275 0.62 -20.52 4.86
N ASP A 276 1.41 -19.53 4.43
CA ASP A 276 1.24 -18.10 4.76
C ASP A 276 0.47 -17.30 3.70
N ALA A 277 0.07 -17.96 2.62
CA ALA A 277 -0.70 -17.35 1.56
C ALA A 277 -2.16 -17.11 1.95
N SER A 278 -2.71 -16.01 1.47
CA SER A 278 -4.16 -15.78 1.46
C SER A 278 -4.77 -16.54 0.29
N LEU A 279 -5.30 -17.73 0.55
CA LEU A 279 -6.07 -18.48 -0.44
C LEU A 279 -7.46 -17.86 -0.57
N VAL A 280 -7.90 -17.62 -1.81
CA VAL A 280 -9.24 -17.10 -2.12
C VAL A 280 -9.92 -18.06 -3.09
N LEU A 281 -10.97 -18.74 -2.64
CA LEU A 281 -11.79 -19.58 -3.51
C LEU A 281 -12.86 -18.73 -4.16
N LEU A 282 -12.99 -18.86 -5.48
CA LEU A 282 -14.01 -18.17 -6.26
C LEU A 282 -15.26 -19.03 -6.30
N ALA A 283 -16.38 -18.49 -5.83
CA ALA A 283 -17.66 -19.15 -5.90
C ALA A 283 -18.33 -18.92 -7.24
N ASP A 284 -18.88 -20.00 -7.80
CA ASP A 284 -19.97 -19.90 -8.77
C ASP A 284 -21.28 -19.62 -8.02
N LEU A 285 -22.20 -18.93 -8.69
CA LEU A 285 -23.55 -18.66 -8.18
C LEU A 285 -24.52 -19.73 -8.66
N ASP A 286 -25.42 -20.14 -7.76
CA ASP A 286 -26.59 -20.90 -8.16
C ASP A 286 -27.47 -20.07 -9.12
N LYS A 287 -27.93 -20.70 -10.20
CA LYS A 287 -28.70 -20.03 -11.25
C LYS A 287 -30.05 -19.54 -10.76
N ALA A 288 -30.69 -20.27 -9.84
CA ALA A 288 -32.01 -19.96 -9.32
C ALA A 288 -31.95 -18.97 -8.15
N THR A 289 -31.03 -19.18 -7.20
CA THR A 289 -30.99 -18.37 -5.97
C THR A 289 -30.04 -17.18 -6.06
N GLY A 290 -28.98 -17.28 -6.88
CA GLY A 290 -27.90 -16.30 -6.90
C GLY A 290 -27.00 -16.31 -5.68
N GLU A 291 -27.11 -17.33 -4.84
CA GLU A 291 -26.23 -17.55 -3.71
C GLU A 291 -24.98 -18.33 -4.14
N ALA A 292 -23.90 -18.18 -3.36
CA ALA A 292 -22.67 -18.93 -3.59
C ALA A 292 -22.90 -20.44 -3.48
N HIS A 293 -22.40 -21.20 -4.45
CA HIS A 293 -22.57 -22.65 -4.48
C HIS A 293 -21.94 -23.31 -3.25
N GLU A 294 -22.70 -24.19 -2.59
CA GLU A 294 -22.36 -24.77 -1.28
C GLU A 294 -20.98 -25.46 -1.26
N THR A 295 -20.57 -26.04 -2.39
CA THR A 295 -19.26 -26.70 -2.50
C THR A 295 -18.09 -25.74 -2.32
N ALA A 296 -18.14 -24.54 -2.90
CA ALA A 296 -17.08 -23.54 -2.74
C ALA A 296 -17.04 -23.04 -1.29
N VAL A 297 -18.21 -22.85 -0.66
CA VAL A 297 -18.33 -22.48 0.76
C VAL A 297 -17.68 -23.54 1.66
N LYS A 298 -18.06 -24.82 1.50
CA LYS A 298 -17.50 -25.94 2.27
C LYS A 298 -16.00 -26.10 2.07
N ALA A 299 -15.53 -26.02 0.82
CA ALA A 299 -14.11 -26.09 0.50
C ALA A 299 -13.32 -24.95 1.17
N THR A 300 -13.88 -23.73 1.16
CA THR A 300 -13.26 -22.56 1.79
C THR A 300 -13.09 -22.75 3.29
N GLN A 301 -14.17 -23.19 3.96
CA GLN A 301 -14.17 -23.45 5.40
C GLN A 301 -13.17 -24.55 5.80
N ALA A 302 -13.02 -25.59 4.97
CA ALA A 302 -12.15 -26.74 5.27
C ALA A 302 -10.65 -26.39 5.30
N VAL A 303 -10.23 -25.34 4.58
CA VAL A 303 -8.80 -24.97 4.41
C VAL A 303 -8.45 -23.60 4.97
N GLY A 304 -9.42 -22.93 5.61
CA GLY A 304 -9.26 -21.56 6.11
C GLY A 304 -8.93 -20.56 5.02
N ALA A 305 -9.62 -20.65 3.89
CA ALA A 305 -9.50 -19.70 2.81
C ALA A 305 -10.52 -18.57 2.95
N ARG A 306 -10.45 -17.59 2.04
CA ARG A 306 -11.47 -16.57 1.85
C ARG A 306 -12.38 -16.98 0.68
N LEU A 307 -13.64 -16.56 0.72
CA LEU A 307 -14.59 -16.79 -0.36
C LEU A 307 -14.80 -15.49 -1.12
N ALA A 308 -14.52 -15.48 -2.42
CA ALA A 308 -14.92 -14.38 -3.29
C ALA A 308 -16.19 -14.78 -4.05
N VAL A 309 -17.18 -13.89 -4.03
CA VAL A 309 -18.47 -14.09 -4.69
C VAL A 309 -18.61 -12.98 -5.75
N PRO A 310 -18.94 -13.30 -7.00
CA PRO A 310 -19.06 -12.30 -8.05
C PRO A 310 -20.28 -11.39 -7.80
N ASP A 311 -20.09 -10.07 -7.80
CA ASP A 311 -21.15 -9.09 -7.56
C ASP A 311 -21.64 -8.40 -8.84
N PHE A 312 -22.75 -8.93 -9.36
CA PHE A 312 -23.45 -8.39 -10.53
C PHE A 312 -24.38 -7.21 -10.20
N GLY A 313 -24.51 -6.82 -8.94
CA GLY A 313 -25.47 -5.83 -8.47
C GLY A 313 -26.92 -6.30 -8.55
N LYS A 314 -27.86 -5.35 -8.41
CA LYS A 314 -29.31 -5.63 -8.30
C LYS A 314 -29.97 -6.11 -9.61
N THR A 315 -29.26 -6.03 -10.74
CA THR A 315 -29.79 -6.31 -12.08
C THR A 315 -29.16 -7.55 -12.72
N ARG A 316 -28.73 -8.52 -11.90
CA ARG A 316 -28.13 -9.79 -12.35
C ARG A 316 -29.09 -10.57 -13.26
N GLN A 317 -28.56 -11.11 -14.36
CA GLN A 317 -29.27 -12.10 -15.19
C GLN A 317 -28.99 -13.53 -14.70
N PRO A 318 -29.95 -14.48 -14.77
CA PRO A 318 -29.77 -15.83 -14.21
C PRO A 318 -28.61 -16.66 -14.81
N ASP A 319 -28.21 -16.34 -16.04
CA ASP A 319 -27.09 -16.95 -16.75
C ASP A 319 -25.72 -16.40 -16.34
N GLN A 320 -25.68 -15.30 -15.58
CA GLN A 320 -24.47 -14.76 -14.97
C GLN A 320 -24.14 -15.50 -13.68
N THR A 321 -23.13 -16.37 -13.75
CA THR A 321 -22.86 -17.32 -12.67
C THR A 321 -21.45 -17.25 -12.11
N ASP A 322 -20.47 -16.77 -12.88
CA ASP A 322 -19.07 -16.82 -12.49
C ASP A 322 -18.34 -15.46 -12.67
N PHE A 323 -17.07 -15.40 -12.25
CA PHE A 323 -16.26 -14.18 -12.40
C PHE A 323 -15.91 -13.83 -13.85
N ASN A 324 -15.95 -14.78 -14.79
CA ASN A 324 -15.75 -14.48 -16.21
C ASN A 324 -16.97 -13.74 -16.79
N ASP A 325 -18.18 -14.12 -16.38
CA ASP A 325 -19.39 -13.40 -16.73
C ASP A 325 -19.36 -11.97 -16.14
N LEU A 326 -18.86 -11.82 -14.90
CA LEU A 326 -18.69 -10.50 -14.27
C LEU A 326 -17.69 -9.63 -15.03
N HIS A 327 -16.55 -10.20 -15.43
CA HIS A 327 -15.54 -9.53 -16.24
C HIS A 327 -16.16 -9.00 -17.55
N THR A 328 -16.91 -9.83 -18.26
CA THR A 328 -17.53 -9.48 -19.53
C THR A 328 -18.63 -8.41 -19.36
N ALA A 329 -19.40 -8.48 -18.28
CA ALA A 329 -20.54 -7.59 -18.06
C ALA A 329 -20.18 -6.22 -17.45
N ARG A 330 -19.16 -6.17 -16.56
CA ARG A 330 -18.86 -4.97 -15.75
C ARG A 330 -17.38 -4.55 -15.78
N GLY A 331 -16.53 -5.27 -16.50
CA GLY A 331 -15.11 -4.94 -16.68
C GLY A 331 -14.20 -5.36 -15.52
N ALA A 332 -12.91 -5.08 -15.69
CA ALA A 332 -11.85 -5.54 -14.79
C ALA A 332 -11.95 -4.97 -13.36
N ASP A 333 -12.36 -3.70 -13.23
CA ASP A 333 -12.47 -3.04 -11.92
C ASP A 333 -13.50 -3.71 -11.01
N ALA A 334 -14.62 -4.18 -11.57
CA ALA A 334 -15.64 -4.88 -10.80
C ALA A 334 -15.14 -6.23 -10.28
N VAL A 335 -14.42 -6.99 -11.11
CA VAL A 335 -13.78 -8.26 -10.72
C VAL A 335 -12.76 -8.02 -9.62
N LYS A 336 -11.89 -7.03 -9.81
CA LYS A 336 -10.87 -6.65 -8.84
C LYS A 336 -11.49 -6.25 -7.50
N ALA A 337 -12.54 -5.43 -7.51
CA ALA A 337 -13.25 -5.01 -6.31
C ALA A 337 -13.84 -6.20 -5.52
N SER A 338 -14.46 -7.18 -6.18
CA SER A 338 -14.98 -8.39 -5.53
C SER A 338 -13.87 -9.24 -4.89
N ILE A 339 -12.71 -9.35 -5.54
CA ILE A 339 -11.54 -10.07 -5.00
C ILE A 339 -10.94 -9.32 -3.81
N GLU A 340 -10.78 -8.00 -3.94
CA GLU A 340 -10.26 -7.14 -2.86
C GLU A 340 -11.20 -7.11 -1.65
N ALA A 341 -12.52 -7.10 -1.87
CA ALA A 341 -13.50 -7.23 -0.81
C ALA A 341 -13.36 -8.57 -0.07
N ALA A 342 -13.18 -9.68 -0.81
CA ALA A 342 -12.92 -10.98 -0.19
C ALA A 342 -11.63 -10.95 0.63
N LEU A 343 -10.53 -10.41 0.07
CA LEU A 343 -9.24 -10.25 0.76
C LEU A 343 -9.31 -9.33 1.98
N ALA A 344 -10.23 -8.37 1.98
CA ALA A 344 -10.49 -7.50 3.12
C ALA A 344 -11.19 -8.26 4.26
N THR A 345 -11.98 -9.31 3.99
CA THR A 345 -12.62 -10.08 5.06
C THR A 345 -11.62 -10.88 5.91
N VAL A 346 -11.96 -11.06 7.20
CA VAL A 346 -11.30 -12.02 8.09
C VAL A 346 -11.37 -13.41 7.47
N ALA A 347 -10.24 -14.10 7.35
CA ALA A 347 -10.24 -15.49 6.90
C ALA A 347 -11.03 -16.35 7.89
N VAL A 348 -12.14 -16.92 7.44
CA VAL A 348 -13.01 -17.79 8.24
C VAL A 348 -12.49 -19.21 8.10
N GLY A 349 -12.14 -19.84 9.22
CA GLY A 349 -11.80 -21.26 9.24
C GLY A 349 -10.35 -21.52 9.57
N LYS A 350 -9.90 -21.11 10.76
CA LYS A 350 -8.74 -21.75 11.35
C LYS A 350 -9.19 -22.55 12.56
N ARG A 351 -9.22 -23.88 12.41
CA ARG A 351 -8.88 -24.78 13.52
C ARG A 351 -7.36 -24.70 13.65
N GLU A 352 -6.85 -23.80 14.49
CA GLU A 352 -5.47 -23.98 14.95
C GLU A 352 -5.46 -25.25 15.80
N GLY A 353 -4.68 -26.25 15.41
CA GLY A 353 -4.19 -27.29 16.32
C GLY A 353 -5.21 -27.87 17.29
N GLY A 354 -6.44 -28.22 16.87
CA GLY A 354 -7.39 -28.82 17.79
C GLY A 354 -7.01 -30.24 18.24
N TYR A 355 -6.07 -30.85 17.53
CA TYR A 355 -5.54 -32.18 17.81
C TYR A 355 -4.02 -32.17 17.70
N GLY A 356 -3.35 -32.81 18.66
CA GLY A 356 -1.91 -33.02 18.65
C GLY A 356 -1.46 -34.04 17.59
N PRO A 357 -0.14 -34.29 17.46
CA PRO A 357 0.43 -35.20 16.46
C PRO A 357 -0.15 -36.62 16.49
N ASN A 358 -0.62 -37.06 17.66
CA ASN A 358 -1.20 -38.38 17.88
C ASN A 358 -2.73 -38.43 17.69
N GLY A 359 -3.35 -37.32 17.26
CA GLY A 359 -4.81 -37.21 17.13
C GLY A 359 -5.56 -36.93 18.44
N GLU A 360 -4.84 -36.56 19.51
CA GLU A 360 -5.40 -36.24 20.83
C GLU A 360 -5.90 -34.79 20.88
N PRO A 361 -7.07 -34.47 21.44
CA PRO A 361 -7.54 -33.09 21.60
C PRO A 361 -6.57 -32.21 22.38
N VAL A 362 -6.25 -31.02 21.86
CA VAL A 362 -5.47 -29.99 22.57
C VAL A 362 -6.20 -28.65 22.61
N GLU A 363 -5.86 -27.83 23.60
CA GLU A 363 -6.46 -26.50 23.77
C GLU A 363 -6.08 -25.60 22.58
N HIS A 364 -7.05 -24.86 22.05
CA HIS A 364 -6.80 -23.98 20.92
C HIS A 364 -7.78 -22.81 20.83
N VAL A 365 -7.46 -21.85 19.97
CA VAL A 365 -8.38 -20.79 19.56
C VAL A 365 -8.91 -21.07 18.17
N SER A 366 -10.21 -20.95 18.00
CA SER A 366 -10.94 -21.18 16.75
C SER A 366 -11.60 -19.87 16.29
N VAL A 367 -11.34 -19.48 15.04
CA VAL A 367 -11.93 -18.28 14.42
C VAL A 367 -12.94 -18.67 13.34
N SER A 368 -14.16 -18.15 13.45
CA SER A 368 -15.30 -18.42 12.57
C SER A 368 -16.06 -17.13 12.22
N GLN A 369 -17.10 -17.21 11.35
CA GLN A 369 -17.95 -16.05 11.04
C GLN A 369 -18.71 -15.52 12.27
N SER A 370 -19.03 -16.38 13.24
CA SER A 370 -19.79 -15.99 14.44
C SER A 370 -18.92 -15.49 15.58
N GLY A 371 -17.59 -15.58 15.46
CA GLY A 371 -16.67 -15.10 16.49
C GLY A 371 -15.36 -15.87 16.59
N THR A 372 -14.56 -15.41 17.53
CA THR A 372 -13.31 -16.03 18.00
C THR A 372 -13.60 -16.74 19.33
N TYR A 373 -13.27 -18.02 19.41
CA TYR A 373 -13.60 -18.88 20.56
C TYR A 373 -12.35 -19.59 21.08
N PHE A 374 -12.25 -19.74 22.40
CA PHE A 374 -11.31 -20.66 23.02
C PHE A 374 -11.98 -22.03 23.22
N VAL A 375 -11.33 -23.09 22.77
CA VAL A 375 -11.79 -24.47 22.93
C VAL A 375 -10.79 -25.17 23.85
N GLY A 376 -11.20 -25.45 25.08
CA GLY A 376 -10.38 -26.17 26.05
C GLY A 376 -10.47 -27.68 25.85
N VAL A 377 -9.77 -28.41 26.71
CA VAL A 377 -9.84 -29.88 26.77
C VAL A 377 -10.36 -30.30 28.14
N LYS A 378 -11.20 -31.32 28.17
CA LYS A 378 -11.70 -31.97 29.38
C LYS A 378 -11.49 -33.48 29.26
N VAL A 379 -11.33 -34.16 30.39
CA VAL A 379 -11.41 -35.62 30.43
C VAL A 379 -12.87 -36.00 30.50
N ASP A 380 -13.31 -36.87 29.59
CA ASP A 380 -14.65 -37.43 29.61
C ASP A 380 -14.79 -38.39 30.82
N PRO A 381 -15.72 -38.13 31.76
CA PRO A 381 -15.82 -38.92 32.99
C PRO A 381 -16.22 -40.38 32.79
N GLU A 382 -16.87 -40.72 31.67
CA GLU A 382 -17.36 -42.08 31.39
C GLU A 382 -16.31 -42.92 30.66
N THR A 383 -15.52 -42.28 29.78
CA THR A 383 -14.56 -42.98 28.90
C THR A 383 -13.11 -42.77 29.30
N GLY A 384 -12.79 -41.76 30.10
CA GLY A 384 -11.42 -41.37 30.45
C GLY A 384 -10.64 -40.73 29.30
N GLU A 385 -11.27 -40.54 28.14
CA GLU A 385 -10.63 -39.94 26.96
C GLU A 385 -10.64 -38.41 27.02
N LEU A 386 -9.66 -37.78 26.38
CA LEU A 386 -9.66 -36.32 26.21
C LEU A 386 -10.72 -35.95 25.17
N ALA A 387 -11.51 -34.92 25.48
CA ALA A 387 -12.51 -34.34 24.60
C ALA A 387 -12.45 -32.81 24.67
N HIS A 388 -12.87 -32.12 23.61
CA HIS A 388 -13.00 -30.67 23.66
C HIS A 388 -14.10 -30.23 24.63
N SER A 389 -13.83 -29.17 25.39
CA SER A 389 -14.85 -28.50 26.18
C SER A 389 -15.74 -27.61 25.32
N ALA A 390 -16.86 -27.14 25.88
CA ALA A 390 -17.74 -26.20 25.19
C ALA A 390 -16.95 -24.92 24.82
N PRO A 391 -17.03 -24.43 23.57
CA PRO A 391 -16.30 -23.24 23.13
C PRO A 391 -16.67 -22.01 23.97
N LEU A 392 -15.66 -21.35 24.53
CA LEU A 392 -15.79 -20.09 25.25
C LEU A 392 -15.60 -18.93 24.26
N TRP A 393 -16.64 -18.13 24.03
CA TRP A 393 -16.54 -16.96 23.16
C TRP A 393 -15.60 -15.90 23.75
N LEU A 394 -14.67 -15.40 22.93
CA LEU A 394 -13.64 -14.44 23.33
C LEU A 394 -13.92 -13.04 22.78
N CYS A 395 -14.23 -12.94 21.49
CA CYS A 395 -14.51 -11.69 20.79
C CYS A 395 -15.18 -11.98 19.44
N ASP A 396 -15.56 -10.92 18.74
CA ASP A 396 -15.89 -10.96 17.32
C ASP A 396 -14.75 -11.59 16.49
N PRO A 397 -14.99 -11.97 15.23
CA PRO A 397 -13.95 -12.58 14.40
C PRO A 397 -12.69 -11.69 14.32
N LEU A 398 -11.58 -12.22 14.83
CA LEU A 398 -10.30 -11.53 14.94
C LEU A 398 -9.21 -12.40 14.32
N GLU A 399 -8.45 -11.83 13.39
CA GLU A 399 -7.31 -12.45 12.72
C GLU A 399 -6.01 -11.79 13.19
N ILE A 400 -5.02 -12.60 13.57
CA ILE A 400 -3.65 -12.12 13.76
C ILE A 400 -2.92 -12.34 12.43
N LEU A 401 -2.59 -11.24 11.73
CA LEU A 401 -1.94 -11.28 10.43
C LEU A 401 -0.45 -11.59 10.55
N GLY A 402 0.19 -11.12 11.62
CA GLY A 402 1.62 -11.26 11.81
C GLY A 402 2.15 -10.46 12.99
N ILE A 403 3.47 -10.43 13.09
CA ILE A 403 4.22 -9.66 14.08
C ILE A 403 4.99 -8.54 13.40
N GLY A 404 5.29 -7.47 14.12
CA GLY A 404 6.08 -6.38 13.58
C GLY A 404 6.88 -5.64 14.65
N VAL A 405 7.73 -4.74 14.21
CA VAL A 405 8.46 -3.81 15.06
C VAL A 405 8.19 -2.40 14.52
N ASP A 406 7.78 -1.49 15.40
CA ASP A 406 7.58 -0.08 15.06
C ASP A 406 8.90 0.70 15.02
N ASP A 407 8.85 1.94 14.53
CA ASP A 407 10.03 2.82 14.44
C ASP A 407 10.68 3.11 15.81
N SER A 408 9.98 2.84 16.92
CA SER A 408 10.49 2.95 18.29
C SER A 408 11.08 1.65 18.82
N GLY A 409 11.17 0.59 18.00
CA GLY A 409 11.70 -0.71 18.40
C GLY A 409 10.72 -1.56 19.20
N ARG A 410 9.44 -1.16 19.34
CA ARG A 410 8.45 -1.93 20.12
C ARG A 410 7.89 -3.05 19.27
N GLN A 411 7.81 -4.24 19.87
CA GLN A 411 7.12 -5.37 19.25
C GLN A 411 5.61 -5.14 19.24
N VAL A 412 4.99 -5.44 18.10
CA VAL A 412 3.54 -5.31 17.90
C VAL A 412 2.95 -6.59 17.31
N ARG A 413 1.64 -6.76 17.49
CA ARG A 413 0.80 -7.68 16.73
C ARG A 413 0.05 -6.89 15.67
N VAL A 414 0.02 -7.38 14.44
CA VAL A 414 -0.82 -6.83 13.37
C VAL A 414 -2.12 -7.63 13.36
N LEU A 415 -3.21 -6.96 13.68
CA LEU A 415 -4.53 -7.55 13.90
C LEU A 415 -5.51 -7.10 12.82
N ARG A 416 -6.47 -7.94 12.46
CA ARG A 416 -7.56 -7.60 11.54
C ARG A 416 -8.91 -8.09 12.05
N TRP A 417 -9.92 -7.25 11.96
CA TRP A 417 -11.32 -7.59 12.27
C TRP A 417 -12.28 -6.75 11.42
N ASN A 418 -13.56 -7.09 11.40
CA ASN A 418 -14.59 -6.29 10.72
C ASN A 418 -15.33 -5.39 11.71
N ARG A 419 -15.68 -4.17 11.29
CA ARG A 419 -16.59 -3.33 12.07
C ARG A 419 -17.99 -3.98 12.14
N PRO A 420 -18.64 -4.06 13.30
CA PRO A 420 -20.01 -4.55 13.38
C PRO A 420 -20.94 -3.73 12.48
N GLY A 421 -21.77 -4.42 11.69
CA GLY A 421 -22.73 -3.79 10.77
C GLY A 421 -22.13 -3.24 9.48
N SER A 422 -20.82 -3.35 9.25
CA SER A 422 -20.21 -3.07 7.95
C SER A 422 -19.21 -4.15 7.55
N ASN A 423 -19.10 -4.47 6.26
CA ASN A 423 -18.05 -5.36 5.76
C ASN A 423 -16.68 -4.67 5.69
N GLN A 424 -16.48 -3.57 6.42
CA GLN A 424 -15.22 -2.84 6.44
C GLN A 424 -14.27 -3.49 7.44
N ALA A 425 -13.21 -4.09 6.91
CA ALA A 425 -12.10 -4.55 7.73
C ALA A 425 -11.30 -3.37 8.29
N ILE A 426 -10.92 -3.50 9.56
CA ILE A 426 -9.89 -2.71 10.20
C ILE A 426 -8.67 -3.60 10.31
N THR A 427 -7.52 -3.08 9.89
CA THR A 427 -6.22 -3.63 10.26
C THR A 427 -5.54 -2.62 11.19
N ALA A 428 -4.98 -3.08 12.30
CA ALA A 428 -4.29 -2.21 13.25
C ALA A 428 -3.10 -2.94 13.88
N SER A 429 -2.05 -2.19 14.23
CA SER A 429 -1.04 -2.69 15.16
C SER A 429 -1.41 -2.45 16.62
N MET A 430 -1.07 -3.44 17.43
CA MET A 430 -1.21 -3.42 18.87
C MET A 430 0.15 -3.74 19.50
N PRO A 431 0.76 -2.80 20.26
CA PRO A 431 1.97 -3.11 21.02
C PRO A 431 1.77 -4.29 21.95
N CYS A 432 2.73 -5.21 22.00
CA CYS A 432 2.66 -6.38 22.88
C CYS A 432 2.55 -5.99 24.36
N ALA A 433 3.11 -4.84 24.74
CA ALA A 433 2.99 -4.28 26.09
C ALA A 433 1.57 -3.82 26.46
N GLU A 434 0.70 -3.59 25.48
CA GLU A 434 -0.70 -3.22 25.71
C GLU A 434 -1.62 -4.46 25.80
N VAL A 435 -1.15 -5.65 25.46
CA VAL A 435 -1.98 -6.87 25.43
C VAL A 435 -2.38 -7.27 26.84
N GLY A 436 -3.69 -7.38 27.09
CA GLY A 436 -4.24 -7.64 28.42
C GLY A 436 -4.49 -6.38 29.26
N GLU A 437 -3.91 -5.25 28.86
CA GLU A 437 -4.01 -3.98 29.59
C GLU A 437 -5.24 -3.15 29.20
N ARG A 438 -5.59 -2.18 30.05
CA ARG A 438 -6.75 -1.28 29.83
C ARG A 438 -6.68 -0.57 28.48
N GLU A 439 -5.48 -0.11 28.10
CA GLU A 439 -5.22 0.60 26.85
C GLU A 439 -5.43 -0.30 25.63
N GLY A 440 -4.95 -1.54 25.70
CA GLY A 440 -5.15 -2.53 24.65
C GLY A 440 -6.62 -2.89 24.44
N TRP A 441 -7.37 -3.11 25.52
CA TRP A 441 -8.81 -3.37 25.42
C TRP A 441 -9.59 -2.15 24.93
N ALA A 442 -9.16 -0.93 25.26
CA ALA A 442 -9.75 0.29 24.73
C ALA A 442 -9.51 0.42 23.23
N ARG A 443 -8.29 0.11 22.75
CA ARG A 443 -7.93 0.12 21.32
C ARG A 443 -8.84 -0.78 20.49
N LEU A 444 -9.00 -2.05 20.89
CA LEU A 444 -9.85 -3.01 20.16
C LEU A 444 -11.31 -2.54 20.11
N ARG A 445 -11.86 -2.09 21.25
CA ARG A 445 -13.25 -1.63 21.33
C ARG A 445 -13.51 -0.30 20.61
N ASN A 446 -12.55 0.63 20.60
CA ASN A 446 -12.65 1.87 19.83
C ASN A 446 -12.71 1.60 18.33
N GLY A 447 -12.07 0.52 17.88
CA GLY A 447 -12.23 0.02 16.52
C GLY A 447 -13.48 -0.83 16.29
N GLY A 448 -14.38 -0.93 17.27
CA GLY A 448 -15.66 -1.64 17.14
C GLY A 448 -15.59 -3.15 17.36
N LEU A 449 -14.44 -3.73 17.72
CA LEU A 449 -14.38 -5.16 18.04
C LEU A 449 -15.12 -5.43 19.36
N ALA A 450 -16.18 -6.24 19.36
CA ALA A 450 -16.77 -6.70 20.61
C ALA A 450 -15.84 -7.72 21.26
N VAL A 451 -15.55 -7.52 22.55
CA VAL A 451 -14.68 -8.39 23.36
C VAL A 451 -15.46 -8.87 24.57
N ALA A 452 -15.29 -10.14 24.94
CA ALA A 452 -15.93 -10.76 26.10
C ALA A 452 -15.72 -9.95 27.38
N VAL A 453 -16.76 -9.91 28.21
CA VAL A 453 -16.73 -9.18 29.49
C VAL A 453 -16.12 -10.03 30.62
N GLY A 454 -16.28 -11.34 30.53
CA GLY A 454 -15.79 -12.29 31.54
C GLY A 454 -14.27 -12.33 31.63
N ARG A 455 -13.76 -12.36 32.87
CA ARG A 455 -12.32 -12.38 33.17
C ARG A 455 -11.58 -13.53 32.48
N ALA A 456 -12.10 -14.76 32.60
CA ALA A 456 -11.49 -15.95 32.01
C ALA A 456 -11.35 -15.84 30.47
N ALA A 457 -12.37 -15.30 29.79
CA ALA A 457 -12.33 -15.10 28.34
C ALA A 457 -11.27 -14.05 27.95
N ARG A 458 -11.18 -12.92 28.67
CA ARG A 458 -10.17 -11.90 28.40
C ARG A 458 -8.74 -12.40 28.66
N GLU A 459 -8.53 -13.17 29.72
CA GLU A 459 -7.24 -13.78 30.02
C GLU A 459 -6.82 -14.75 28.91
N ARG A 460 -7.74 -15.59 28.40
CA ARG A 460 -7.48 -16.49 27.26
C ARG A 460 -7.20 -15.73 25.96
N LEU A 461 -7.93 -14.65 25.70
CA LEU A 461 -7.69 -13.79 24.53
C LEU A 461 -6.31 -13.10 24.61
N ALA A 462 -5.95 -12.55 25.76
CA ALA A 462 -4.63 -11.92 25.97
C ALA A 462 -3.50 -12.94 25.83
N HIS A 463 -3.68 -14.14 26.40
CA HIS A 463 -2.73 -15.24 26.24
C HIS A 463 -2.53 -15.60 24.76
N TRP A 464 -3.62 -15.76 24.00
CA TRP A 464 -3.54 -16.05 22.56
C TRP A 464 -2.81 -14.93 21.81
N LEU A 465 -3.17 -13.66 22.03
CA LEU A 465 -2.51 -12.52 21.39
C LEU A 465 -1.00 -12.45 21.71
N GLN A 466 -0.59 -12.80 22.94
CA GLN A 466 0.83 -12.80 23.32
C GLN A 466 1.61 -14.00 22.79
N THR A 467 1.05 -15.19 22.92
CA THR A 467 1.75 -16.45 22.60
C THR A 467 1.67 -16.83 21.14
N TRP A 468 0.73 -16.23 20.39
CA TRP A 468 0.69 -16.41 18.95
C TRP A 468 2.00 -15.93 18.34
N ASN A 469 2.69 -16.86 17.70
CA ASN A 469 3.96 -16.61 17.05
C ASN A 469 3.94 -17.31 15.69
N ARG A 470 4.04 -16.53 14.63
CA ARG A 470 4.28 -17.01 13.26
C ARG A 470 5.43 -16.21 12.68
N ASP A 471 6.13 -16.83 11.73
CA ASP A 471 7.24 -16.23 10.99
C ASP A 471 6.78 -15.17 9.96
N THR A 472 5.54 -14.66 10.07
CA THR A 472 5.02 -13.58 9.22
C THR A 472 5.37 -12.23 9.83
N HIS A 473 6.41 -11.59 9.28
CA HIS A 473 6.89 -10.29 9.73
C HIS A 473 6.32 -9.13 8.90
N TYR A 474 5.83 -8.10 9.58
CA TYR A 474 5.39 -6.82 9.02
C TYR A 474 6.35 -5.71 9.42
N LYS A 475 6.69 -4.85 8.47
CA LYS A 475 7.29 -3.55 8.75
C LYS A 475 6.17 -2.55 9.07
N ILE A 476 6.23 -1.96 10.26
CA ILE A 476 5.22 -1.01 10.73
C ILE A 476 5.68 0.39 10.34
N ILE A 477 4.85 1.11 9.60
CA ILE A 477 5.17 2.43 9.07
C ILE A 477 4.17 3.45 9.60
N ASN A 478 4.67 4.58 10.05
CA ASN A 478 3.84 5.64 10.65
C ASN A 478 3.66 6.88 9.76
N MET A 479 4.37 6.94 8.62
CA MET A 479 4.39 8.11 7.74
C MET A 479 3.96 7.77 6.30
N PRO A 480 3.19 8.64 5.63
CA PRO A 480 2.86 8.49 4.23
C PRO A 480 4.07 8.76 3.32
N GLY A 481 3.89 8.57 2.00
CA GLY A 481 4.91 8.76 0.97
C GLY A 481 5.70 7.49 0.66
N TRP A 482 6.86 7.62 0.02
CA TRP A 482 7.76 6.50 -0.28
C TRP A 482 8.23 5.74 0.96
N GLN A 483 7.92 4.45 1.03
CA GLN A 483 8.20 3.53 2.12
C GLN A 483 8.47 2.14 1.56
N CYS A 484 9.65 1.60 1.81
CA CYS A 484 10.01 0.21 1.48
C CYS A 484 9.72 -0.17 0.01
N GLY A 485 10.10 0.68 -0.95
CA GLY A 485 9.88 0.43 -2.38
C GLY A 485 8.45 0.70 -2.90
N ALA A 486 7.49 1.02 -2.02
CA ALA A 486 6.13 1.40 -2.39
C ALA A 486 5.80 2.82 -1.92
N TYR A 487 4.66 3.35 -2.37
CA TYR A 487 4.16 4.66 -1.94
C TYR A 487 2.92 4.51 -1.08
N VAL A 488 2.93 5.07 0.13
CA VAL A 488 1.80 5.05 1.06
C VAL A 488 0.97 6.31 0.90
N MET A 489 -0.28 6.13 0.50
CA MET A 489 -1.27 7.20 0.38
C MET A 489 -1.77 7.64 1.76
N PRO A 490 -2.37 8.84 1.88
CA PRO A 490 -2.83 9.36 3.17
C PRO A 490 -3.92 8.49 3.81
N ASP A 491 -4.79 7.90 3.00
CA ASP A 491 -5.82 6.96 3.47
C ASP A 491 -5.26 5.59 3.89
N GLY A 492 -3.93 5.40 3.83
CA GLY A 492 -3.24 4.14 4.14
C GLY A 492 -3.14 3.17 2.96
N THR A 493 -3.68 3.52 1.79
CA THR A 493 -3.53 2.68 0.58
C THR A 493 -2.05 2.58 0.20
N ILE A 494 -1.58 1.39 -0.11
CA ILE A 494 -0.21 1.15 -0.59
C ILE A 494 -0.26 1.03 -2.11
N VAL A 495 0.46 1.91 -2.80
CA VAL A 495 0.61 1.90 -4.27
C VAL A 495 1.98 1.37 -4.62
N GLY A 496 2.02 0.33 -5.46
CA GLY A 496 3.26 -0.40 -5.79
C GLY A 496 3.45 -1.68 -5.00
N LYS A 497 4.58 -2.35 -5.25
CA LYS A 497 4.97 -3.58 -4.53
C LYS A 497 6.05 -3.23 -3.49
N PRO A 498 5.74 -3.31 -2.19
CA PRO A 498 6.75 -3.09 -1.16
C PRO A 498 7.76 -4.25 -1.12
N ASP A 499 8.98 -3.97 -0.63
CA ASP A 499 10.08 -4.93 -0.46
C ASP A 499 9.78 -6.05 0.58
N GLY A 500 8.63 -5.94 1.26
CA GLY A 500 8.12 -6.92 2.21
C GLY A 500 6.73 -6.53 2.70
N ARG A 501 6.14 -7.34 3.58
CA ARG A 501 4.83 -7.02 4.17
C ARG A 501 4.94 -5.76 5.01
N MET A 502 4.04 -4.83 4.76
CA MET A 502 4.03 -3.52 5.39
C MET A 502 2.64 -3.24 5.96
N HIS A 503 2.58 -2.64 7.15
CA HIS A 503 1.34 -2.13 7.72
C HIS A 503 1.53 -0.65 8.06
N PHE A 504 0.63 0.18 7.56
CA PHE A 504 0.58 1.59 7.91
C PHE A 504 -0.26 1.78 9.19
N ASP A 505 0.37 2.24 10.26
CA ASP A 505 -0.26 2.58 11.56
C ASP A 505 -0.22 4.10 11.83
N GLY A 506 0.03 4.89 10.78
CA GLY A 506 0.04 6.34 10.87
C GLY A 506 -1.34 6.90 11.18
N ARG A 507 -1.45 7.67 12.27
CA ARG A 507 -2.66 8.43 12.58
C ARG A 507 -2.64 9.77 11.84
N LEU A 508 -3.31 9.83 10.70
CA LEU A 508 -3.65 11.13 10.13
C LEU A 508 -4.77 11.78 10.94
N SER A 509 -4.64 13.07 11.23
CA SER A 509 -5.64 13.86 11.96
C SER A 509 -6.98 13.92 11.21
N ASN A 510 -6.97 13.76 9.88
CA ASN A 510 -8.13 13.90 9.01
C ASN A 510 -7.99 13.10 7.70
N PRO A 511 -7.95 11.74 7.75
CA PRO A 511 -7.72 10.92 6.55
C PRO A 511 -8.79 11.14 5.48
N THR A 512 -10.03 11.44 5.89
CA THR A 512 -11.15 11.72 4.97
C THR A 512 -11.01 13.05 4.24
N ALA A 513 -10.08 13.95 4.63
CA ALA A 513 -9.75 15.13 3.84
C ALA A 513 -9.02 14.79 2.54
N TYR A 514 -8.40 13.61 2.47
CA TYR A 514 -7.66 13.12 1.31
C TYR A 514 -8.43 12.05 0.53
N ALA A 515 -9.71 11.87 0.83
CA ALA A 515 -10.58 11.04 0.01
C ALA A 515 -10.75 11.66 -1.38
N ALA A 516 -10.85 10.81 -2.40
CA ALA A 516 -11.11 11.27 -3.76
C ALA A 516 -12.61 11.63 -3.93
N ARG A 517 -12.88 12.71 -4.68
CA ARG A 517 -14.23 13.11 -5.11
C ARG A 517 -14.22 13.36 -6.61
N GLY A 518 -15.09 12.66 -7.34
CA GLY A 518 -15.10 12.62 -8.79
C GLY A 518 -14.06 11.66 -9.38
N THR A 519 -13.87 11.75 -10.69
CA THR A 519 -12.89 10.95 -11.46
C THR A 519 -11.71 11.82 -11.91
N LEU A 520 -10.65 11.18 -12.40
CA LEU A 520 -9.52 11.90 -13.01
C LEU A 520 -9.97 12.70 -14.24
N ASP A 521 -10.86 12.14 -15.07
CA ASP A 521 -11.36 12.80 -16.28
C ASP A 521 -12.17 14.06 -15.93
N GLU A 522 -13.03 13.98 -14.91
CA GLU A 522 -13.76 15.14 -14.40
C GLU A 522 -12.81 16.21 -13.85
N TRP A 523 -11.76 15.84 -13.10
CA TRP A 523 -10.75 16.79 -12.62
C TRP A 523 -10.01 17.47 -13.78
N ARG A 524 -9.64 16.69 -14.81
CA ARG A 524 -8.93 17.17 -16.00
C ARG A 524 -9.79 18.13 -16.84
N THR A 525 -11.08 17.84 -17.00
CA THR A 525 -12.02 18.67 -17.76
C THR A 525 -12.53 19.89 -16.99
N SER A 526 -12.29 19.96 -15.68
CA SER A 526 -12.60 21.11 -14.82
C SER A 526 -11.34 21.89 -14.39
N VAL A 527 -10.70 21.51 -13.28
CA VAL A 527 -9.53 22.18 -12.70
C VAL A 527 -8.37 22.22 -13.69
N GLY A 528 -8.06 21.08 -14.33
CA GLY A 528 -7.00 20.99 -15.34
C GLY A 528 -7.25 21.92 -16.54
N ARG A 529 -8.47 21.92 -17.07
CA ARG A 529 -8.90 22.79 -18.17
C ARG A 529 -8.79 24.28 -17.80
N LEU A 530 -9.31 24.68 -16.64
CA LEU A 530 -9.30 26.09 -16.22
C LEU A 530 -7.88 26.58 -15.89
N ALA A 531 -7.04 25.74 -15.28
CA ALA A 531 -5.65 26.08 -15.01
C ALA A 531 -4.83 26.25 -16.30
N ARG A 532 -5.17 25.56 -17.40
CA ARG A 532 -4.45 25.63 -18.67
C ARG A 532 -4.35 27.09 -19.17
N GLY A 533 -3.14 27.50 -19.52
CA GLY A 533 -2.86 28.87 -19.98
C GLY A 533 -2.67 29.89 -18.86
N ASN A 534 -2.84 29.51 -17.59
CA ASN A 534 -2.60 30.36 -16.42
C ASN A 534 -1.33 29.90 -15.70
N ALA A 535 -0.23 30.65 -15.83
CA ALA A 535 1.09 30.19 -15.42
C ALA A 535 1.19 29.88 -13.92
N LEU A 536 0.56 30.71 -13.08
CA LEU A 536 0.61 30.57 -11.63
C LEU A 536 -0.20 29.35 -11.12
N PRO A 537 -1.48 29.13 -11.51
CA PRO A 537 -2.19 27.88 -11.26
C PRO A 537 -1.44 26.62 -11.71
N MET A 538 -0.89 26.62 -12.94
CA MET A 538 -0.16 25.47 -13.45
C MET A 538 1.10 25.18 -12.62
N ALA A 539 1.85 26.20 -12.22
CA ALA A 539 3.02 26.04 -11.36
C ALA A 539 2.67 25.59 -9.93
N ALA A 540 1.55 26.05 -9.38
CA ALA A 540 1.07 25.60 -8.07
C ALA A 540 0.68 24.11 -8.09
N ILE A 541 -0.02 23.66 -9.14
CA ILE A 541 -0.34 22.25 -9.35
C ILE A 541 0.93 21.42 -9.54
N ALA A 542 1.91 21.93 -10.31
CA ALA A 542 3.21 21.29 -10.47
C ALA A 542 3.97 21.15 -9.14
N CYS A 543 3.92 22.18 -8.29
CA CYS A 543 4.46 22.12 -6.92
C CYS A 543 3.78 21.04 -6.09
N ALA A 544 2.46 20.87 -6.23
CA ALA A 544 1.74 19.80 -5.55
C ALA A 544 2.19 18.40 -6.00
N LEU A 545 2.47 18.23 -7.30
CA LEU A 545 2.95 16.98 -7.91
C LEU A 545 4.45 16.72 -7.69
N ALA A 546 5.24 17.72 -7.31
CA ALA A 546 6.69 17.58 -7.13
C ALA A 546 7.08 16.79 -5.87
N GLY A 547 6.20 16.67 -4.88
CA GLY A 547 6.47 15.96 -3.61
C GLY A 547 7.02 14.54 -3.79
N PRO A 548 6.35 13.65 -4.55
CA PRO A 548 6.83 12.31 -4.83
C PRO A 548 8.16 12.25 -5.60
N LEU A 549 8.55 13.32 -6.28
CA LEU A 549 9.79 13.38 -7.05
C LEU A 549 11.01 13.76 -6.21
N LEU A 550 10.82 14.43 -5.05
CA LEU A 550 11.93 14.87 -4.20
C LEU A 550 12.93 13.74 -3.84
N PRO A 551 12.50 12.56 -3.35
CA PRO A 551 13.43 11.47 -3.06
C PRO A 551 14.03 10.85 -4.32
N ILE A 552 13.29 10.81 -5.44
CA ILE A 552 13.79 10.31 -6.74
C ILE A 552 14.91 11.22 -7.26
N ALA A 553 14.75 12.53 -7.06
CA ALA A 553 15.68 13.59 -7.41
C ALA A 553 16.91 13.67 -6.50
N GLY A 554 16.90 12.95 -5.36
CA GLY A 554 17.95 12.97 -4.34
C GLY A 554 17.97 14.26 -3.50
N GLU A 555 16.84 14.96 -3.40
CA GLU A 555 16.74 16.19 -2.60
C GLU A 555 16.78 15.87 -1.10
N LYS A 556 17.33 16.80 -0.32
CA LYS A 556 17.47 16.69 1.15
C LYS A 556 16.60 17.67 1.92
N ASP A 557 16.00 18.63 1.22
CA ASP A 557 15.16 19.67 1.77
C ASP A 557 13.93 19.90 0.88
N GLY A 558 12.88 20.44 1.47
CA GLY A 558 11.63 20.68 0.76
C GLY A 558 11.69 21.83 -0.26
N ILE A 559 10.63 21.94 -1.04
CA ILE A 559 10.42 23.07 -1.97
C ILE A 559 9.16 23.81 -1.56
N GLY A 560 9.28 25.09 -1.25
CA GLY A 560 8.16 25.96 -0.93
C GLY A 560 7.94 27.02 -2.00
N LEU A 561 6.68 27.27 -2.35
CA LEU A 561 6.25 28.46 -3.09
C LEU A 561 5.44 29.34 -2.14
N HIS A 562 5.81 30.61 -2.01
CA HIS A 562 5.04 31.62 -1.30
C HIS A 562 4.46 32.61 -2.30
N LEU A 563 3.15 32.58 -2.47
CA LEU A 563 2.42 33.45 -3.37
C LEU A 563 2.06 34.74 -2.63
N PHE A 564 2.55 35.88 -3.09
CA PHE A 564 2.28 37.16 -2.45
C PHE A 564 1.74 38.21 -3.43
N ALA A 565 0.78 38.99 -2.95
CA ALA A 565 0.16 40.14 -3.64
C ALA A 565 -0.91 40.73 -2.71
N ASN A 566 -1.41 41.93 -3.00
CA ASN A 566 -2.57 42.51 -2.31
C ASN A 566 -3.81 41.58 -2.33
N THR A 567 -4.77 41.86 -1.46
CA THR A 567 -6.01 41.06 -1.35
C THR A 567 -6.77 40.93 -2.68
N SER A 568 -7.53 39.85 -2.80
CA SER A 568 -8.36 39.55 -3.98
C SER A 568 -7.57 39.38 -5.30
N SER A 569 -6.35 38.86 -5.23
CA SER A 569 -5.47 38.63 -6.39
C SER A 569 -5.58 37.24 -7.03
N GLY A 570 -6.31 36.31 -6.42
CA GLY A 570 -6.41 34.91 -6.88
C GLY A 570 -5.39 33.95 -6.26
N LYS A 571 -4.67 34.38 -5.20
CA LYS A 571 -3.71 33.55 -4.44
C LYS A 571 -4.33 32.28 -3.87
N THR A 572 -5.37 32.44 -3.06
CA THR A 572 -6.07 31.34 -2.39
C THR A 572 -6.70 30.41 -3.41
N THR A 573 -7.36 30.94 -4.44
CA THR A 573 -7.91 30.16 -5.56
C THR A 573 -6.84 29.32 -6.27
N THR A 574 -5.66 29.89 -6.51
CA THR A 574 -4.52 29.18 -7.09
C THR A 574 -4.03 28.05 -6.16
N ALA A 575 -3.99 28.32 -4.86
CA ALA A 575 -3.58 27.34 -3.88
C ALA A 575 -4.60 26.22 -3.67
N ASP A 576 -5.89 26.52 -3.77
CA ASP A 576 -6.98 25.54 -3.69
C ASP A 576 -6.95 24.61 -4.92
N ALA A 577 -6.67 25.14 -6.11
CA ALA A 577 -6.44 24.32 -7.30
C ALA A 577 -5.27 23.32 -7.11
N ALA A 578 -4.18 23.75 -6.47
CA ALA A 578 -3.05 22.88 -6.14
C ALA A 578 -3.39 21.85 -5.04
N ALA A 579 -4.13 22.25 -4.01
CA ALA A 579 -4.57 21.35 -2.93
C ALA A 579 -5.52 20.25 -3.46
N SER A 580 -6.35 20.58 -4.46
CA SER A 580 -7.27 19.63 -5.10
C SER A 580 -6.57 18.40 -5.70
N VAL A 581 -5.27 18.49 -5.98
CA VAL A 581 -4.45 17.35 -6.47
C VAL A 581 -4.49 16.18 -5.48
N TRP A 582 -4.44 16.47 -4.17
CA TRP A 582 -4.31 15.46 -3.12
C TRP A 582 -5.55 15.26 -2.25
N GLY A 583 -6.45 16.24 -2.18
CA GLY A 583 -7.64 16.15 -1.33
C GLY A 583 -8.48 17.42 -1.34
N ASP A 584 -9.46 17.48 -0.44
CA ASP A 584 -10.36 18.62 -0.28
C ASP A 584 -9.56 19.88 0.15
N PRO A 585 -9.54 20.95 -0.66
CA PRO A 585 -8.78 22.16 -0.33
C PRO A 585 -9.16 22.78 1.02
N VAL A 586 -10.42 22.73 1.44
CA VAL A 586 -10.87 23.31 2.71
C VAL A 586 -10.31 22.53 3.90
N ARG A 587 -10.31 21.20 3.78
CA ARG A 587 -10.00 20.30 4.90
C ARG A 587 -8.52 19.95 4.97
N THR A 588 -7.77 20.16 3.89
CA THR A 588 -6.31 19.98 3.82
C THR A 588 -5.54 21.27 4.15
N LYS A 589 -6.20 22.44 4.04
CA LYS A 589 -5.66 23.74 4.44
C LYS A 589 -5.26 23.76 5.92
N THR A 590 -4.04 24.22 6.19
CA THR A 590 -3.47 24.35 7.52
C THR A 590 -3.20 25.83 7.84
N SER A 591 -3.35 26.23 9.11
CA SER A 591 -3.08 27.59 9.56
C SER A 591 -1.65 27.76 10.08
N TRP A 592 -1.05 28.94 9.84
CA TRP A 592 0.25 29.33 10.40
C TRP A 592 0.25 29.56 11.92
N SER A 593 -0.90 29.78 12.55
CA SER A 593 -1.01 30.10 13.98
C SER A 593 -0.79 28.90 14.93
N GLY A 594 -0.52 27.71 14.38
CA GLY A 594 -0.25 26.49 15.13
C GLY A 594 1.04 26.51 15.96
N THR A 595 1.16 25.56 16.88
CA THR A 595 2.40 25.35 17.65
C THR A 595 3.48 24.68 16.79
N GLN A 596 4.76 24.80 17.18
CA GLN A 596 5.86 24.15 16.46
C GLN A 596 5.68 22.62 16.36
N LEU A 597 5.14 21.97 17.39
CA LEU A 597 4.81 20.53 17.35
C LEU A 597 3.67 20.24 16.37
N GLY A 598 2.62 21.06 16.37
CA GLY A 598 1.52 20.93 15.40
C GLY A 598 2.00 21.04 13.95
N HIS A 599 2.86 22.02 13.67
CA HIS A 599 3.50 22.19 12.37
C HIS A 599 4.38 21.01 11.94
N ALA A 600 5.13 20.42 12.88
CA ALA A 600 5.92 19.22 12.62
C ALA A 600 5.02 18.02 12.27
N LEU A 601 3.92 17.81 13.01
CA LEU A 601 2.96 16.74 12.74
C LEU A 601 2.26 16.92 11.38
N ASN A 602 1.91 18.17 11.03
CA ASN A 602 1.31 18.48 9.73
C ASN A 602 2.30 18.22 8.58
N ALA A 603 3.57 18.57 8.76
CA ALA A 603 4.61 18.32 7.77
C ALA A 603 4.91 16.82 7.59
N GLU A 604 4.94 16.07 8.68
CA GLU A 604 5.07 14.61 8.65
C GLU A 604 3.88 13.93 7.97
N ALA A 605 2.66 14.38 8.27
CA ALA A 605 1.45 13.92 7.58
C ALA A 605 1.48 14.25 6.07
N ALA A 606 2.19 15.31 5.67
CA ALA A 606 2.37 15.74 4.29
C ALA A 606 3.66 15.19 3.65
N ASN A 607 4.32 14.20 4.25
CA ASN A 607 5.57 13.64 3.71
C ASN A 607 5.41 13.21 2.23
N HIS A 608 6.37 13.64 1.39
CA HIS A 608 6.38 13.48 -0.07
C HIS A 608 5.16 14.04 -0.80
N ARG A 609 4.45 15.02 -0.23
CA ARG A 609 3.25 15.65 -0.81
C ARG A 609 3.23 17.16 -0.51
N LEU A 610 2.18 17.82 -1.01
CA LEU A 610 1.92 19.22 -0.70
C LEU A 610 1.44 19.41 0.74
N LEU A 611 2.04 20.37 1.44
CA LEU A 611 1.47 21.01 2.61
C LEU A 611 1.02 22.44 2.27
N TYR A 612 -0.28 22.70 2.43
CA TYR A 612 -0.89 23.99 2.13
C TYR A 612 -1.09 24.83 3.40
N LEU A 613 -0.46 26.00 3.43
CA LEU A 613 -0.46 26.95 4.55
C LEU A 613 -0.99 28.32 4.11
N ASP A 614 -2.27 28.56 4.34
CA ASP A 614 -2.94 29.80 3.91
C ASP A 614 -2.71 30.95 4.89
N GLU A 615 -2.59 32.15 4.34
CA GLU A 615 -2.50 33.45 5.01
C GLU A 615 -1.45 33.53 6.13
N ILE A 616 -0.19 33.75 5.75
CA ILE A 616 0.91 33.91 6.71
C ILE A 616 0.73 35.12 7.63
N GLY A 617 0.03 36.17 7.17
CA GLY A 617 -0.23 37.36 7.97
C GLY A 617 -1.05 37.09 9.22
N ALA A 618 -1.75 35.96 9.30
CA ALA A 618 -2.55 35.56 10.45
C ALA A 618 -1.72 35.14 11.69
N GLY A 619 -0.39 34.96 11.55
CA GLY A 619 0.48 34.54 12.65
C GLY A 619 1.50 35.59 13.08
N ASP A 620 2.29 35.22 14.10
CA ASP A 620 3.40 36.02 14.64
C ASP A 620 4.72 35.59 13.98
N ALA A 621 5.38 36.52 13.30
CA ALA A 621 6.64 36.29 12.58
C ALA A 621 7.73 35.67 13.47
N SER A 622 7.79 36.04 14.76
CA SER A 622 8.77 35.50 15.71
C SER A 622 8.59 34.00 15.98
N ARG A 623 7.36 33.50 15.82
CA ARG A 623 6.99 32.07 15.97
C ARG A 623 7.04 31.33 14.64
N ILE A 624 6.61 31.99 13.55
CA ILE A 624 6.58 31.41 12.21
C ILE A 624 7.99 31.19 11.67
N GLY A 625 8.93 32.13 11.86
CA GLY A 625 10.29 32.00 11.33
C GLY A 625 11.00 30.69 11.73
N PRO A 626 11.03 30.32 13.02
CA PRO A 626 11.57 29.03 13.48
C PRO A 626 10.78 27.81 12.98
N ALA A 627 9.44 27.90 12.89
CA ALA A 627 8.60 26.81 12.39
C ALA A 627 8.85 26.56 10.90
N LEU A 628 8.86 27.61 10.08
CA LEU A 628 9.19 27.59 8.66
C LEU A 628 10.57 26.95 8.42
N TYR A 629 11.58 27.35 9.20
CA TYR A 629 12.93 26.77 9.11
C TYR A 629 12.91 25.25 9.33
N MET A 630 12.22 24.80 10.38
CA MET A 630 12.08 23.39 10.72
C MET A 630 11.36 22.62 9.61
N MET A 631 10.24 23.16 9.11
CA MET A 631 9.41 22.55 8.07
C MET A 631 10.18 22.39 6.76
N LEU A 632 10.90 23.41 6.30
CA LEU A 632 11.65 23.36 5.05
C LEU A 632 12.88 22.45 5.12
N ASN A 633 13.53 22.36 6.29
CA ASN A 633 14.68 21.47 6.49
C ASN A 633 14.29 20.00 6.66
N GLY A 634 13.00 19.71 6.88
CA GLY A 634 12.56 18.33 6.95
C GLY A 634 12.89 17.60 8.24
N GLN A 635 13.20 18.30 9.33
CA GLN A 635 13.57 17.67 10.61
C GLN A 635 13.06 18.44 11.82
N SER A 636 12.46 17.74 12.79
CA SER A 636 12.14 18.29 14.11
C SER A 636 13.35 18.30 15.03
N LYS A 637 13.31 19.11 16.09
CA LYS A 637 14.29 19.01 17.18
C LYS A 637 14.13 17.66 17.91
N SER A 638 15.24 17.02 18.29
CA SER A 638 15.24 15.85 19.18
C SER A 638 14.67 16.23 20.55
N GLN A 639 13.87 15.34 21.14
CA GLN A 639 13.27 15.53 22.46
C GLN A 639 13.83 14.51 23.45
N GLY A 640 13.83 14.82 24.76
CA GLY A 640 14.13 13.84 25.80
C GLY A 640 12.99 12.84 25.95
N ALA A 641 13.30 11.55 26.08
CA ALA A 641 12.30 10.53 26.36
C ALA A 641 11.84 10.60 27.83
N ARG A 642 10.57 10.20 28.10
CA ARG A 642 9.97 10.24 29.45
C ARG A 642 10.75 9.39 30.47
N ASP A 643 11.40 8.33 30.01
CA ASP A 643 12.11 7.36 30.85
C ASP A 643 13.65 7.47 30.75
N GLY A 644 14.15 8.60 30.22
CA GLY A 644 15.57 8.84 29.94
C GLY A 644 15.98 8.45 28.52
N GLY A 645 16.95 9.18 27.95
CA GLY A 645 17.38 9.04 26.55
C GLY A 645 16.80 10.10 25.61
N THR A 646 17.01 9.95 24.30
CA THR A 646 16.50 10.88 23.27
C THR A 646 15.50 10.17 22.36
N VAL A 647 14.36 10.81 22.11
CA VAL A 647 13.42 10.43 21.06
C VAL A 647 14.02 10.85 19.72
N ALA A 648 14.07 9.92 18.76
CA ALA A 648 14.53 10.19 17.41
C ALA A 648 13.80 11.41 16.82
N ALA A 649 14.55 12.28 16.14
CA ALA A 649 13.95 13.44 15.46
C ALA A 649 13.01 12.96 14.35
N ARG A 650 11.82 13.56 14.27
CA ARG A 650 10.90 13.35 13.14
C ARG A 650 11.55 13.91 11.88
N SER A 651 11.37 13.25 10.76
CA SER A 651 11.89 13.73 9.48
C SER A 651 10.85 13.59 8.37
N TRP A 652 10.83 14.55 7.47
CA TRP A 652 9.92 14.60 6.33
C TRP A 652 10.59 15.30 5.14
N LEU A 653 10.05 15.09 3.95
CA LEU A 653 10.49 15.75 2.73
C LEU A 653 9.27 16.08 1.88
N SER A 654 8.90 17.36 1.80
CA SER A 654 7.58 17.78 1.27
C SER A 654 7.68 19.01 0.39
N THR A 655 6.62 19.27 -0.37
CA THR A 655 6.41 20.57 -1.02
C THR A 655 5.48 21.42 -0.18
N PHE A 656 5.67 22.74 -0.24
CA PHE A 656 4.91 23.70 0.55
C PHE A 656 4.31 24.74 -0.38
N LEU A 657 3.07 25.11 -0.12
CA LEU A 657 2.43 26.24 -0.77
C LEU A 657 1.88 27.15 0.31
N SER A 658 2.24 28.43 0.24
CA SER A 658 1.74 29.43 1.15
C SER A 658 1.31 30.69 0.45
N THR A 659 0.44 31.46 1.08
CA THR A 659 -0.12 32.72 0.58
C THR A 659 0.11 33.83 1.61
N GLY A 660 0.21 35.07 1.14
CA GLY A 660 0.32 36.25 2.00
C GLY A 660 0.17 37.55 1.21
N GLU A 661 0.14 38.68 1.90
CA GLU A 661 0.10 40.00 1.27
C GLU A 661 1.47 40.47 0.77
N VAL A 662 2.52 40.17 1.56
CA VAL A 662 3.91 40.55 1.27
C VAL A 662 4.80 39.31 1.19
N GLY A 663 5.94 39.40 0.50
CA GLY A 663 6.92 38.32 0.43
C GLY A 663 7.45 37.90 1.80
N MET A 664 7.84 36.63 1.94
CA MET A 664 8.26 36.03 3.21
C MET A 664 9.40 36.78 3.88
N SER A 665 10.43 37.17 3.13
CA SER A 665 11.58 37.90 3.69
C SER A 665 11.16 39.24 4.28
N ARG A 666 10.22 39.92 3.63
CA ARG A 666 9.66 41.18 4.11
C ARG A 666 8.81 40.97 5.35
N TYR A 667 7.90 40.00 5.33
CA TYR A 667 7.08 39.63 6.47
C TYR A 667 7.91 39.33 7.74
N LEU A 668 8.96 38.50 7.61
CA LEU A 668 9.84 38.18 8.73
C LEU A 668 10.58 39.42 9.24
N SER A 669 11.08 40.26 8.33
CA SER A 669 11.82 41.49 8.67
C SER A 669 10.95 42.52 9.40
N GLU A 670 9.70 42.72 8.95
CA GLU A 670 8.71 43.58 9.60
C GLU A 670 8.38 43.11 11.03
N GLY A 671 8.43 41.80 11.26
CA GLY A 671 8.32 41.18 12.59
C GLY A 671 9.61 41.12 13.41
N GLY A 672 10.68 41.82 12.99
CA GLY A 672 11.97 41.85 13.68
C GLY A 672 12.79 40.56 13.58
N VAL A 673 12.41 39.62 12.71
CA VAL A 673 13.12 38.36 12.47
C VAL A 673 13.95 38.49 11.20
N GLN A 674 15.28 38.42 11.34
CA GLN A 674 16.16 38.47 10.19
C GLN A 674 16.05 37.17 9.35
N PRO A 675 15.66 37.25 8.07
CA PRO A 675 15.65 36.11 7.17
C PRO A 675 17.08 35.58 6.98
N ARG A 676 17.26 34.26 7.04
CA ARG A 676 18.55 33.64 6.71
C ARG A 676 18.57 33.33 5.20
N GLY A 677 19.66 33.62 4.50
CA GLY A 677 19.74 33.41 3.04
C GLY A 677 19.48 31.96 2.57
N GLY A 678 19.61 30.97 3.46
CA GLY A 678 19.21 29.59 3.20
C GLY A 678 17.69 29.32 3.26
N GLN A 679 16.88 30.22 3.80
CA GLN A 679 15.41 30.11 3.85
C GLN A 679 14.78 30.63 2.55
N GLU A 680 15.31 31.72 1.99
CA GLU A 680 14.77 32.36 0.77
C GLU A 680 14.89 31.50 -0.49
N ILE A 681 15.84 30.56 -0.49
CA ILE A 681 16.00 29.57 -1.58
C ILE A 681 15.20 28.29 -1.34
N ARG A 682 14.52 28.18 -0.20
CA ARG A 682 13.67 27.04 0.17
C ARG A 682 12.19 27.38 0.15
N MET A 683 11.85 28.61 0.47
CA MET A 683 10.54 29.20 0.22
C MET A 683 10.72 30.29 -0.84
N LEU A 684 10.25 30.04 -2.05
CA LEU A 684 10.43 30.92 -3.19
C LEU A 684 9.28 31.92 -3.24
N ASP A 685 9.57 33.20 -3.02
CA ASP A 685 8.59 34.29 -3.06
C ASP A 685 8.21 34.61 -4.52
N VAL A 686 6.96 34.31 -4.89
CA VAL A 686 6.43 34.51 -6.25
C VAL A 686 5.32 35.56 -6.24
N PRO A 687 5.44 36.65 -7.01
CA PRO A 687 4.36 37.61 -7.21
C PRO A 687 3.14 36.95 -7.84
N ALA A 688 2.00 37.09 -7.17
CA ALA A 688 0.75 36.51 -7.63
C ALA A 688 -0.04 37.43 -8.56
N ASP A 689 0.38 38.67 -8.77
CA ASP A 689 -0.30 39.67 -9.61
C ASP A 689 0.39 39.92 -10.96
N GLY A 690 1.35 39.07 -11.34
CA GLY A 690 2.13 39.20 -12.58
C GLY A 690 1.44 38.71 -13.86
N GLY A 691 0.17 38.27 -13.79
CA GLY A 691 -0.63 37.87 -14.95
C GLY A 691 -1.53 38.99 -15.47
N ALA A 692 -2.08 38.80 -16.67
CA ALA A 692 -2.92 39.80 -17.35
C ALA A 692 -4.14 40.23 -16.50
N HIS A 693 -4.62 39.33 -15.65
CA HIS A 693 -5.73 39.51 -14.74
C HIS A 693 -5.33 39.10 -13.30
N ARG A 694 -4.24 39.67 -12.79
CA ARG A 694 -3.63 39.35 -11.48
C ARG A 694 -3.01 37.93 -11.48
N ALA A 695 -3.56 36.95 -10.77
CA ALA A 695 -3.02 35.57 -10.79
C ALA A 695 -3.26 34.83 -12.11
N PHE A 696 -4.12 35.36 -12.97
CA PHE A 696 -4.60 34.68 -14.17
C PHE A 696 -4.15 35.40 -15.43
N ASP A 697 -3.80 34.64 -16.45
CA ASP A 697 -3.40 35.10 -17.78
C ASP A 697 -4.52 34.86 -18.81
N CYS A 698 -5.37 33.84 -18.58
CA CYS A 698 -6.49 33.45 -19.44
C CYS A 698 -7.76 33.22 -18.61
N LEU A 699 -8.82 33.97 -18.93
CA LEU A 699 -10.13 33.83 -18.28
C LEU A 699 -11.05 32.80 -18.96
N HIS A 700 -10.61 32.18 -20.06
CA HIS A 700 -11.40 31.25 -20.88
C HIS A 700 -12.77 31.83 -21.29
N GLU A 701 -13.87 31.17 -20.92
CA GLU A 701 -15.24 31.62 -21.22
C GLU A 701 -15.76 32.73 -20.30
N PHE A 702 -15.02 33.10 -19.25
CA PHE A 702 -15.50 34.02 -18.22
C PHE A 702 -15.20 35.48 -18.58
N ALA A 703 -16.17 36.36 -18.37
CA ALA A 703 -16.06 37.78 -18.69
C ALA A 703 -15.20 38.58 -17.70
N ALA A 704 -15.10 38.12 -16.45
CA ALA A 704 -14.37 38.79 -15.39
C ALA A 704 -13.50 37.81 -14.58
N ALA A 705 -12.37 38.33 -14.07
CA ALA A 705 -11.43 37.56 -13.26
C ALA A 705 -12.05 37.02 -11.96
N GLY A 706 -13.02 37.73 -11.40
CA GLY A 706 -13.77 37.27 -10.22
C GLY A 706 -14.61 36.03 -10.53
N ASP A 707 -15.35 36.03 -11.64
CA ASP A 707 -16.18 34.89 -12.05
C ASP A 707 -15.31 33.67 -12.37
N PHE A 708 -14.17 33.89 -13.04
CA PHE A 708 -13.20 32.85 -13.29
C PHE A 708 -12.63 32.26 -11.97
N ALA A 709 -12.29 33.10 -11.00
CA ALA A 709 -11.79 32.65 -9.71
C ALA A 709 -12.82 31.78 -8.97
N VAL A 710 -14.09 32.20 -8.94
CA VAL A 710 -15.20 31.44 -8.35
C VAL A 710 -15.36 30.08 -9.06
N ALA A 711 -15.22 30.04 -10.39
CA ALA A 711 -15.31 28.78 -11.13
C ALA A 711 -14.16 27.81 -10.82
N VAL A 712 -12.93 28.31 -10.70
CA VAL A 712 -11.77 27.49 -10.30
C VAL A 712 -11.93 26.97 -8.87
N GLU A 713 -12.39 27.81 -7.95
CA GLU A 713 -12.69 27.44 -6.57
C GLU A 713 -13.76 26.33 -6.52
N ALA A 714 -14.91 26.55 -7.17
CA ALA A 714 -15.98 25.55 -7.25
C ALA A 714 -15.49 24.21 -7.83
N ALA A 715 -14.74 24.25 -8.94
CA ALA A 715 -14.16 23.05 -9.55
C ALA A 715 -13.24 22.31 -8.58
N SER A 716 -12.41 23.04 -7.81
CA SER A 716 -11.46 22.48 -6.84
C SER A 716 -12.15 21.87 -5.61
N HIS A 717 -13.32 22.37 -5.21
CA HIS A 717 -14.13 21.81 -4.12
C HIS A 717 -15.06 20.66 -4.54
N GLU A 718 -15.33 20.53 -5.83
CA GLU A 718 -16.17 19.45 -6.36
C GLU A 718 -15.33 18.26 -6.86
N ARG A 719 -14.13 18.52 -7.38
CA ARG A 719 -13.25 17.52 -7.99
C ARG A 719 -11.88 17.58 -7.33
N TYR A 720 -11.53 16.57 -6.54
CA TYR A 720 -10.26 16.54 -5.82
C TYR A 720 -9.79 15.12 -5.48
N GLY A 721 -8.50 14.99 -5.13
CA GLY A 721 -7.87 13.76 -4.64
C GLY A 721 -7.63 12.68 -5.71
N THR A 722 -7.98 12.94 -6.97
CA THR A 722 -7.86 11.97 -8.08
C THR A 722 -6.54 12.11 -8.83
N LEU A 723 -6.08 13.33 -9.11
CA LEU A 723 -4.84 13.56 -9.87
C LEU A 723 -3.59 13.05 -9.16
N GLY A 724 -3.40 13.36 -7.88
CA GLY A 724 -2.22 12.94 -7.12
C GLY A 724 -2.09 11.42 -7.02
N ARG A 725 -3.23 10.72 -6.82
CA ARG A 725 -3.28 9.25 -6.84
C ARG A 725 -2.86 8.69 -8.20
N ALA A 726 -3.49 9.16 -9.28
CA ALA A 726 -3.20 8.70 -10.63
C ALA A 726 -1.74 8.96 -11.03
N PHE A 727 -1.18 10.10 -10.59
CA PHE A 727 0.22 10.43 -10.82
C PHE A 727 1.16 9.45 -10.11
N VAL A 728 0.91 9.12 -8.84
CA VAL A 728 1.72 8.14 -8.10
C VAL A 728 1.60 6.75 -8.71
N GLU A 729 0.39 6.29 -9.06
CA GLU A 729 0.16 5.00 -9.71
C GLU A 729 0.93 4.88 -11.05
N TRP A 730 0.98 5.97 -11.81
CA TRP A 730 1.76 6.04 -13.05
C TRP A 730 3.28 6.09 -12.80
N LEU A 731 3.71 6.82 -11.76
CA LEU A 731 5.10 7.09 -11.41
C LEU A 731 5.83 5.88 -10.81
N VAL A 732 5.18 5.11 -9.95
CA VAL A 732 5.80 3.97 -9.22
C VAL A 732 6.55 2.99 -10.12
N PRO A 733 6.00 2.50 -11.23
CA PRO A 733 6.74 1.63 -12.15
C PRO A 733 7.77 2.36 -13.04
N ARG A 734 7.90 3.69 -12.93
CA ARG A 734 8.66 4.57 -13.85
C ARG A 734 9.67 5.49 -13.15
N CYS A 735 10.14 5.10 -11.96
CA CYS A 735 11.08 5.92 -11.18
C CYS A 735 12.38 6.28 -11.94
N GLU A 736 12.91 5.39 -12.78
CA GLU A 736 14.11 5.68 -13.59
C GLU A 736 13.82 6.71 -14.69
N GLU A 737 12.72 6.55 -15.42
CA GLU A 737 12.28 7.53 -16.44
C GLU A 737 12.01 8.91 -15.82
N ALA A 738 11.43 8.93 -14.62
CA ALA A 738 11.24 10.16 -13.87
C ALA A 738 12.59 10.80 -13.50
N ARG A 739 13.58 10.03 -13.05
CA ARG A 739 14.93 10.51 -12.74
C ARG A 739 15.62 11.13 -13.94
N GLU A 740 15.52 10.50 -15.11
CA GLU A 740 16.05 11.05 -16.36
C GLU A 740 15.37 12.37 -16.73
N THR A 741 14.04 12.44 -16.61
CA THR A 741 13.28 13.66 -16.89
C THR A 741 13.68 14.80 -15.95
N ILE A 742 13.86 14.51 -14.66
CA ILE A 742 14.35 15.48 -13.66
C ILE A 742 15.73 16.03 -14.06
N ASN A 743 16.65 15.16 -14.48
CA ASN A 743 17.98 15.60 -14.89
C ASN A 743 17.94 16.47 -16.16
N ARG A 744 17.14 16.10 -17.17
CA ARG A 744 16.96 16.91 -18.38
C ARG A 744 16.40 18.30 -18.07
N GLU A 745 15.38 18.38 -17.20
CA GLU A 745 14.81 19.68 -16.82
C GLU A 745 15.78 20.52 -15.97
N ARG A 746 16.61 19.88 -15.12
CA ARG A 746 17.69 20.56 -14.39
C ARG A 746 18.71 21.17 -15.32
N GLU A 747 19.14 20.44 -16.35
CA GLU A 747 20.07 20.94 -17.37
C GLU A 747 19.44 22.08 -18.19
N ARG A 748 18.20 21.89 -18.66
CA ARG A 748 17.44 22.89 -19.43
C ARG A 748 17.34 24.22 -18.68
N MET A 749 16.85 24.20 -17.45
CA MET A 749 16.66 25.43 -16.68
C MET A 749 17.98 26.02 -16.21
N ALA A 750 19.01 25.20 -15.93
CA ALA A 750 20.34 25.71 -15.59
C ALA A 750 20.96 26.53 -16.74
N ALA A 751 20.69 26.15 -17.99
CA ALA A 751 21.14 26.88 -19.18
C ALA A 751 20.41 28.23 -19.38
N MET A 752 19.25 28.42 -18.76
CA MET A 752 18.50 29.68 -18.80
C MET A 752 18.98 30.71 -17.76
N VAL A 753 19.77 30.28 -16.76
CA VAL A 753 20.26 31.18 -15.70
C VAL A 753 21.27 32.16 -16.30
N PRO A 754 21.11 33.49 -16.11
CA PRO A 754 22.05 34.47 -16.62
C PRO A 754 23.49 34.25 -16.12
N ASP A 755 24.47 34.49 -16.99
CA ASP A 755 25.88 34.40 -16.62
C ASP A 755 26.23 35.36 -15.47
N GLY A 756 27.11 34.91 -14.58
CA GLY A 756 27.47 35.66 -13.37
C GLY A 756 26.44 35.64 -12.23
N SER A 757 25.28 35.00 -12.41
CA SER A 757 24.28 34.88 -11.33
C SER A 757 24.84 34.19 -10.07
N ALA A 758 24.48 34.72 -8.91
CA ALA A 758 24.96 34.24 -7.62
C ALA A 758 24.54 32.77 -7.36
N PRO A 759 25.30 32.00 -6.57
CA PRO A 759 24.98 30.60 -6.26
C PRO A 759 23.55 30.33 -5.73
N PRO A 760 22.92 31.22 -4.91
CA PRO A 760 21.51 31.07 -4.53
C PRO A 760 20.55 30.93 -5.72
N VAL A 761 20.76 31.68 -6.80
CA VAL A 761 19.92 31.66 -8.01
C VAL A 761 19.94 30.29 -8.67
N ARG A 762 21.12 29.68 -8.79
CA ARG A 762 21.28 28.33 -9.36
C ARG A 762 20.62 27.27 -8.48
N ARG A 763 20.67 27.42 -7.15
CA ARG A 763 20.00 26.50 -6.21
C ARG A 763 18.48 26.60 -6.30
N ALA A 764 17.93 27.81 -6.35
CA ALA A 764 16.49 28.01 -6.54
C ALA A 764 16.02 27.51 -7.91
N THR A 765 16.80 27.74 -8.97
CA THR A 765 16.47 27.25 -10.32
C THR A 765 16.41 25.72 -10.39
N ARG A 766 17.26 25.00 -9.64
CA ARG A 766 17.16 23.53 -9.51
C ARG A 766 15.83 23.07 -8.90
N LYS A 767 15.22 23.87 -8.01
CA LYS A 767 13.89 23.57 -7.47
C LYS A 767 12.82 23.78 -8.52
N PHE A 768 12.85 24.88 -9.26
CA PHE A 768 11.96 25.09 -10.42
C PHE A 768 12.10 23.98 -11.48
N ALA A 769 13.28 23.43 -11.68
CA ALA A 769 13.46 22.29 -12.58
C ALA A 769 12.71 21.03 -12.13
N ILE A 770 12.58 20.80 -10.81
CA ILE A 770 11.77 19.69 -10.29
C ILE A 770 10.27 19.96 -10.50
N LEU A 771 9.83 21.21 -10.34
CA LEU A 771 8.47 21.62 -10.67
C LEU A 771 8.19 21.42 -12.17
N SER A 772 9.13 21.81 -13.04
CA SER A 772 9.08 21.56 -14.48
C SER A 772 8.97 20.06 -14.78
N ALA A 773 9.82 19.24 -14.17
CA ALA A 773 9.78 17.79 -14.34
C ALA A 773 8.44 17.19 -13.89
N ALA A 774 7.85 17.64 -12.78
CA ALA A 774 6.54 17.20 -12.32
C ALA A 774 5.44 17.52 -13.34
N ALA A 775 5.42 18.75 -13.86
CA ALA A 775 4.46 19.18 -14.87
C ALA A 775 4.62 18.42 -16.19
N VAL A 776 5.87 18.21 -16.64
CA VAL A 776 6.20 17.47 -17.86
C VAL A 776 5.79 16.01 -17.74
N LEU A 777 6.13 15.32 -16.64
CA LEU A 777 5.77 13.92 -16.42
C LEU A 777 4.26 13.73 -16.38
N ALA A 778 3.53 14.61 -15.67
CA ALA A 778 2.07 14.53 -15.61
C ALA A 778 1.40 14.81 -16.97
N SER A 779 2.00 15.68 -17.79
CA SER A 779 1.53 15.98 -19.15
C SER A 779 1.83 14.83 -20.12
N HIS A 780 3.02 14.23 -20.08
CA HIS A 780 3.35 13.01 -20.84
C HIS A 780 2.40 11.85 -20.51
N ALA A 781 2.03 11.73 -19.24
CA ALA A 781 1.07 10.72 -18.77
C ALA A 781 -0.40 11.02 -19.15
N GLY A 782 -0.69 12.20 -19.73
CA GLY A 782 -2.04 12.62 -20.13
C GLY A 782 -2.97 12.95 -18.95
N LEU A 783 -2.41 13.19 -17.76
CA LEU A 783 -3.17 13.33 -16.51
C LEU A 783 -3.76 14.73 -16.32
N THR A 784 -3.04 15.77 -16.76
CA THR A 784 -3.42 17.17 -16.55
C THR A 784 -4.32 17.73 -17.67
N GLY A 785 -4.24 17.13 -18.87
CA GLY A 785 -4.85 17.68 -20.09
C GLY A 785 -4.01 18.79 -20.75
N TRP A 786 -2.78 19.00 -20.29
CA TRP A 786 -1.83 19.97 -20.86
C TRP A 786 -0.83 19.28 -21.79
N THR A 787 -0.27 20.06 -22.70
CA THR A 787 0.92 19.65 -23.45
C THR A 787 2.18 19.93 -22.65
N VAL A 788 3.28 19.25 -23.02
CA VAL A 788 4.61 19.44 -22.43
C VAL A 788 5.10 20.88 -22.58
N ASP A 789 4.83 21.49 -23.73
CA ASP A 789 5.28 22.84 -24.03
C ASP A 789 4.51 23.88 -23.21
N GLU A 790 3.19 23.70 -23.04
CA GLU A 790 2.38 24.54 -22.14
C GLU A 790 2.86 24.41 -20.68
N ALA A 791 3.14 23.18 -20.24
CA ALA A 791 3.67 22.92 -18.91
C ALA A 791 5.00 23.64 -18.67
N ARG A 792 5.97 23.51 -19.58
CA ARG A 792 7.27 24.19 -19.49
C ARG A 792 7.12 25.70 -19.53
N ALA A 793 6.31 26.23 -20.45
CA ALA A 793 6.10 27.66 -20.60
C ALA A 793 5.54 28.29 -19.32
N ALA A 794 4.60 27.61 -18.66
CA ALA A 794 4.05 28.06 -17.38
C ALA A 794 5.13 28.12 -16.27
N ILE A 795 5.93 27.07 -16.12
CA ILE A 795 7.01 27.05 -15.12
C ILE A 795 8.09 28.09 -15.41
N ASP A 796 8.46 28.26 -16.68
CA ASP A 796 9.44 29.26 -17.10
C ASP A 796 8.95 30.69 -16.83
N CYS A 797 7.65 30.95 -17.04
CA CYS A 797 7.03 32.22 -16.71
C CYS A 797 7.11 32.51 -15.21
N VAL A 798 6.73 31.55 -14.36
CA VAL A 798 6.77 31.72 -12.90
C VAL A 798 8.20 31.83 -12.37
N TRP A 799 9.14 31.07 -12.94
CA TRP A 799 10.57 31.19 -12.63
C TRP A 799 11.11 32.59 -12.95
N LYS A 800 10.72 33.18 -14.09
CA LYS A 800 11.07 34.57 -14.43
C LYS A 800 10.49 35.56 -13.45
N ARG A 801 9.19 35.45 -13.11
CA ARG A 801 8.53 36.31 -12.11
C ARG A 801 9.25 36.26 -10.75
N TRP A 802 9.68 35.07 -10.33
CA TRP A 802 10.51 34.91 -9.13
C TRP A 802 11.89 35.57 -9.28
N LEU A 803 12.57 35.34 -10.41
CA LEU A 803 13.91 35.88 -10.66
C LEU A 803 13.92 37.41 -10.69
N ASP A 804 12.88 38.04 -11.23
CA ASP A 804 12.73 39.49 -11.30
C ASP A 804 12.65 40.13 -9.89
N VAL A 805 12.03 39.43 -8.93
CA VAL A 805 11.94 39.89 -7.54
C VAL A 805 13.17 39.51 -6.72
N PHE A 806 13.69 38.30 -6.93
CA PHE A 806 14.84 37.80 -6.18
C PHE A 806 16.15 38.50 -6.60
N GLY A 807 16.27 38.83 -7.89
CA GLY A 807 17.47 39.36 -8.52
C GLY A 807 18.51 38.29 -8.87
N THR A 808 19.58 38.70 -9.55
CA THR A 808 20.68 37.80 -9.96
C THR A 808 21.93 37.92 -9.08
N GLY A 809 22.04 39.00 -8.29
CA GLY A 809 23.19 39.29 -7.43
C GLY A 809 23.15 38.57 -6.07
N ASP A 810 24.24 38.68 -5.30
CA ASP A 810 24.28 38.20 -3.92
C ASP A 810 23.58 39.20 -3.00
N ARG A 811 22.49 38.77 -2.34
CA ARG A 811 21.67 39.66 -1.49
C ARG A 811 22.36 40.06 -0.19
N ASP A 812 23.24 39.22 0.37
CA ASP A 812 24.03 39.61 1.53
C ASP A 812 24.99 40.75 1.14
N ASP A 813 25.56 40.67 -0.06
CA ASP A 813 26.44 41.71 -0.58
C ASP A 813 25.67 43.00 -0.87
N ALA A 814 24.48 42.90 -1.49
CA ALA A 814 23.61 44.06 -1.73
C ALA A 814 23.16 44.74 -0.42
N ARG A 815 22.74 43.97 0.58
CA ARG A 815 22.34 44.48 1.91
C ARG A 815 23.52 45.15 2.61
N LEU A 816 24.72 44.57 2.53
CA LEU A 816 25.92 45.17 3.08
C LEU A 816 26.21 46.53 2.43
N ILE A 817 26.10 46.62 1.11
CA ILE A 817 26.31 47.86 0.35
C ILE A 817 25.29 48.91 0.76
N GLU A 818 24.01 48.55 0.83
CA GLU A 818 22.91 49.43 1.25
C GLU A 818 23.10 49.92 2.68
N GLN A 819 23.38 49.01 3.63
CA GLN A 819 23.66 49.34 5.03
C GLN A 819 24.86 50.28 5.13
N ALA A 820 25.98 49.97 4.48
CA ALA A 820 27.16 50.83 4.50
C ALA A 820 26.85 52.22 3.92
N ASN A 821 26.07 52.29 2.84
CA ASN A 821 25.69 53.56 2.21
C ASN A 821 24.78 54.39 3.15
N ALA A 822 23.75 53.77 3.72
CA ALA A 822 22.84 54.40 4.67
C ALA A 822 23.57 54.90 5.91
N VAL A 823 24.47 54.09 6.50
CA VAL A 823 25.27 54.50 7.66
C VAL A 823 26.14 55.71 7.32
N LEU A 824 26.77 55.77 6.14
CA LEU A 824 27.59 56.92 5.76
C LEU A 824 26.75 58.19 5.58
N LEU A 825 25.64 58.10 4.84
CA LEU A 825 24.81 59.25 4.47
C LEU A 825 23.98 59.78 5.65
N SER A 826 23.29 58.91 6.40
CA SER A 826 22.46 59.33 7.54
C SER A 826 23.27 59.94 8.68
N ASN A 827 24.58 59.70 8.73
CA ASN A 827 25.47 60.22 9.77
C ASN A 827 26.42 61.32 9.27
N GLU A 828 26.32 61.73 8.01
CA GLU A 828 27.28 62.62 7.35
C GLU A 828 27.53 63.92 8.12
N TYR A 829 26.46 64.62 8.52
CA TYR A 829 26.55 65.90 9.21
C TYR A 829 26.57 65.76 10.75
N GLY A 830 26.17 64.61 11.28
CA GLY A 830 25.96 64.40 12.71
C GLY A 830 27.13 63.72 13.44
N ARG A 831 27.82 62.76 12.81
CA ARG A 831 28.85 61.92 13.46
C ARG A 831 30.20 61.86 12.73
N PHE A 832 30.37 62.63 11.64
CA PHE A 832 31.66 62.78 10.94
C PHE A 832 32.19 64.21 11.03
N ILE A 833 33.42 64.35 11.53
CA ILE A 833 34.10 65.65 11.66
C ILE A 833 34.62 66.10 10.29
N LEU A 834 34.25 67.32 9.86
CA LEU A 834 34.71 67.89 8.59
C LEU A 834 36.20 68.26 8.64
N LEU A 835 36.99 67.72 7.71
CA LEU A 835 38.39 68.08 7.50
C LEU A 835 38.46 69.25 6.50
N SER A 836 38.20 70.47 6.96
CA SER A 836 38.39 71.70 6.18
C SER A 836 39.80 72.28 6.36
N THR A 837 40.28 73.01 5.34
CA THR A 837 41.49 73.84 5.42
C THR A 837 41.22 75.24 5.97
N GLU A 838 39.95 75.63 6.05
CA GLU A 838 39.52 76.92 6.60
C GLU A 838 39.33 76.82 8.11
N THR A 839 39.89 77.77 8.85
CA THR A 839 39.76 77.94 10.31
C THR A 839 38.32 78.28 10.68
N ALA A 840 37.48 77.26 10.87
CA ALA A 840 36.18 77.44 11.51
C ALA A 840 36.39 77.79 13.00
N PRO A 841 35.62 78.74 13.57
CA PRO A 841 35.88 79.29 14.93
C PRO A 841 35.70 78.30 16.08
N GLN A 842 35.01 77.18 15.89
CA GLN A 842 34.85 76.13 16.90
C GLN A 842 34.87 74.74 16.25
N ASP A 843 35.57 73.80 16.89
CA ASP A 843 35.45 72.38 16.54
C ASP A 843 34.03 71.91 16.91
N PRO A 844 33.25 71.35 15.98
CA PRO A 844 31.92 70.85 16.30
C PRO A 844 32.05 69.78 17.39
N ASN A 845 31.28 69.92 18.48
CA ASN A 845 31.22 68.92 19.55
C ASN A 845 30.41 67.72 19.06
N VAL A 846 31.06 66.86 18.28
CA VAL A 846 30.47 65.65 17.70
C VAL A 846 30.47 64.55 18.76
N ARG A 847 29.29 64.29 19.33
CA ARG A 847 29.06 63.15 20.23
C ARG A 847 29.16 61.83 19.43
N ASP A 848 29.83 60.83 19.98
CA ASP A 848 29.99 59.50 19.39
C ASP A 848 30.50 59.49 17.94
N ALA A 849 31.54 60.30 17.69
CA ALA A 849 32.14 60.49 16.37
C ALA A 849 32.62 59.17 15.73
N MET A 850 32.09 58.87 14.54
CA MET A 850 32.42 57.69 13.75
C MET A 850 33.73 57.84 12.96
N GLY A 851 34.12 59.08 12.66
CA GLY A 851 35.27 59.35 11.83
C GLY A 851 35.35 60.79 11.34
N TYR A 852 35.95 60.95 10.17
CA TYR A 852 36.17 62.23 9.52
C TYR A 852 35.58 62.23 8.11
N ARG A 853 35.21 63.39 7.59
CA ARG A 853 34.79 63.56 6.18
C ARG A 853 35.56 64.67 5.51
N ARG A 854 35.75 64.57 4.19
CA ARG A 854 36.40 65.59 3.37
C ARG A 854 35.68 65.70 2.03
N TYR A 855 35.43 66.92 1.58
CA TYR A 855 34.97 67.19 0.22
C TYR A 855 36.15 67.43 -0.72
N LYS A 856 36.05 66.87 -1.92
CA LYS A 856 36.92 67.20 -3.04
C LYS A 856 36.11 67.06 -4.33
N ASP A 857 36.08 68.11 -5.14
CA ASP A 857 35.33 68.14 -6.42
C ASP A 857 33.86 67.71 -6.22
N ASP A 858 33.19 68.30 -5.21
CA ASP A 858 31.82 67.98 -4.75
C ASP A 858 31.56 66.53 -4.33
N GLN A 859 32.59 65.69 -4.25
CA GLN A 859 32.50 64.31 -3.74
C GLN A 859 32.94 64.23 -2.28
N VAL A 860 32.08 63.67 -1.44
CA VAL A 860 32.42 63.35 -0.04
C VAL A 860 33.27 62.08 0.03
N THR A 861 34.36 62.14 0.80
CA THR A 861 35.15 60.98 1.20
C THR A 861 35.14 60.85 2.71
N PHE A 862 34.72 59.68 3.19
CA PHE A 862 34.66 59.34 4.61
C PHE A 862 35.92 58.59 5.04
N TYR A 863 36.41 58.89 6.24
CA TYR A 863 37.48 58.17 6.93
C TYR A 863 36.89 57.59 8.22
N VAL A 864 36.39 56.37 8.14
CA VAL A 864 35.69 55.68 9.23
C VAL A 864 36.71 55.04 10.16
N ARG A 865 36.59 55.26 11.47
CA ARG A 865 37.45 54.60 12.47
C ARG A 865 37.12 53.12 12.57
N GLU A 866 38.09 52.31 12.98
CA GLU A 866 37.91 50.84 13.02
C GLU A 866 36.73 50.36 13.87
N HIS A 867 36.49 51.00 15.02
CA HIS A 867 35.37 50.66 15.88
C HIS A 867 34.02 50.86 15.17
N ALA A 868 33.79 52.05 14.59
CA ALA A 868 32.58 52.38 13.87
C ALA A 868 32.43 51.54 12.58
N PHE A 869 33.53 51.27 11.88
CA PHE A 869 33.51 50.41 10.70
C PHE A 869 33.04 49.00 11.07
N ARG A 870 33.62 48.38 12.11
CA ARG A 870 33.27 47.02 12.55
C ARG A 870 31.85 46.92 13.12
N ASN A 871 31.46 47.86 13.98
CA ASN A 871 30.29 47.72 14.82
C ASN A 871 29.04 48.41 14.24
N GLU A 872 29.19 49.22 13.20
CA GLU A 872 28.08 49.97 12.60
C GLU A 872 28.02 49.78 11.09
N VAL A 873 29.11 50.10 10.37
CA VAL A 873 29.11 50.03 8.89
C VAL A 873 28.97 48.59 8.40
N VAL A 874 29.76 47.66 8.94
CA VAL A 874 29.73 46.24 8.56
C VAL A 874 29.17 45.34 9.67
N ALA A 875 28.38 45.91 10.57
CA ALA A 875 27.77 45.19 11.68
C ALA A 875 26.99 43.98 11.19
N GLY A 876 27.24 42.81 11.78
CA GLY A 876 26.59 41.55 11.40
C GLY A 876 27.21 40.83 10.19
N PHE A 877 28.27 41.35 9.58
CA PHE A 877 28.98 40.74 8.45
C PHE A 877 30.41 40.31 8.81
N ASP A 878 30.91 39.28 8.12
CA ASP A 878 32.32 38.91 8.19
C ASP A 878 33.20 40.04 7.64
N MET A 879 34.22 40.44 8.41
CA MET A 879 35.06 41.61 8.12
C MET A 879 35.79 41.50 6.77
N LEU A 880 36.36 40.33 6.46
CA LEU A 880 37.14 40.14 5.25
C LEU A 880 36.25 40.09 4.01
N ARG A 881 35.09 39.41 4.11
CA ARG A 881 34.06 39.45 3.07
C ARG A 881 33.59 40.89 2.86
N ALA A 882 33.25 41.59 3.93
CA ALA A 882 32.68 42.94 3.81
C ALA A 882 33.64 43.93 3.17
N CYS A 883 34.93 43.90 3.53
CA CYS A 883 35.94 44.74 2.89
C CYS A 883 36.07 44.45 1.39
N ARG A 884 35.98 43.18 0.99
CA ARG A 884 36.06 42.79 -0.43
C ARG A 884 34.86 43.31 -1.21
N VAL A 885 33.65 43.06 -0.71
CA VAL A 885 32.39 43.47 -1.34
C VAL A 885 32.31 44.98 -1.49
N LEU A 886 32.59 45.73 -0.41
CA LEU A 886 32.57 47.19 -0.47
C LEU A 886 33.66 47.75 -1.40
N HIS A 887 34.79 47.06 -1.54
CA HIS A 887 35.83 47.46 -2.48
C HIS A 887 35.42 47.21 -3.94
N GLU A 888 34.85 46.04 -4.23
CA GLU A 888 34.31 45.69 -5.56
C GLU A 888 33.15 46.61 -5.95
N ALA A 889 32.34 47.03 -4.99
CA ALA A 889 31.27 48.03 -5.16
C ALA A 889 31.80 49.48 -5.32
N GLY A 890 33.12 49.70 -5.26
CA GLY A 890 33.75 51.02 -5.36
C GLY A 890 33.60 51.91 -4.12
N MET A 891 33.01 51.41 -3.04
CA MET A 891 32.77 52.16 -1.81
C MET A 891 33.99 52.17 -0.87
N LEU A 892 34.82 51.12 -0.87
CA LEU A 892 35.98 51.02 0.02
C LEU A 892 37.29 51.05 -0.77
N HIS A 893 38.22 51.90 -0.34
CA HIS A 893 39.55 51.92 -0.93
C HIS A 893 40.46 50.83 -0.37
N ARG A 894 41.14 50.12 -1.28
CA ARG A 894 42.23 49.19 -0.94
C ARG A 894 43.58 49.80 -1.27
N ASN A 895 44.48 49.83 -0.29
CA ASN A 895 45.86 50.25 -0.49
C ASN A 895 46.65 49.08 -1.13
N GLU A 896 46.91 49.18 -2.43
CA GLU A 896 47.61 48.13 -3.20
C GLU A 896 49.04 47.89 -2.72
N LYS A 897 49.75 48.94 -2.28
CA LYS A 897 51.15 48.85 -1.82
C LYS A 897 51.28 48.11 -0.48
N ARG A 898 50.33 48.30 0.44
CA ARG A 898 50.31 47.66 1.76
C ARG A 898 49.41 46.41 1.81
N ARG A 899 48.77 46.05 0.69
CA ARG A 899 47.75 44.99 0.60
C ARG A 899 46.70 45.07 1.73
N SER A 900 46.33 46.27 2.14
CA SER A 900 45.47 46.53 3.30
C SER A 900 44.28 47.41 2.91
N TYR A 901 43.13 47.18 3.54
CA TYR A 901 41.94 48.04 3.43
C TYR A 901 41.97 49.24 4.38
N LYS A 902 42.95 49.30 5.29
CA LYS A 902 43.20 50.46 6.15
C LYS A 902 44.14 51.43 5.46
N VAL A 903 43.85 52.72 5.60
CA VAL A 903 44.72 53.82 5.21
C VAL A 903 45.08 54.67 6.41
N ASN A 904 46.26 55.30 6.34
CA ASN A 904 46.58 56.35 7.29
C ASN A 904 45.77 57.61 6.94
N ILE A 905 45.03 58.14 7.92
CA ILE A 905 44.13 59.29 7.74
C ILE A 905 44.95 60.59 7.66
N GLY A 906 46.17 60.60 8.23
CA GLY A 906 47.08 61.74 8.25
C GLY A 906 46.96 62.58 9.52
N LYS A 907 47.30 63.87 9.42
CA LYS A 907 47.22 64.82 10.53
C LYS A 907 46.13 65.86 10.29
N PHE A 908 45.42 66.25 11.35
CA PHE A 908 44.48 67.37 11.35
C PHE A 908 44.75 68.23 12.58
N LYS A 909 44.92 69.55 12.39
CA LYS A 909 45.31 70.50 13.44
C LYS A 909 46.51 70.02 14.29
N GLY A 910 47.52 69.43 13.66
CA GLY A 910 48.73 68.92 14.32
C GLY A 910 48.58 67.54 15.00
N VAL A 911 47.37 67.03 15.16
CA VAL A 911 47.08 65.73 15.78
C VAL A 911 47.11 64.62 14.72
N ASN A 912 47.82 63.53 15.00
CA ASN A 912 47.78 62.33 14.16
C ASN A 912 46.45 61.60 14.35
N LEU A 913 45.70 61.42 13.27
CA LEU A 913 44.36 60.82 13.28
C LEU A 913 44.38 59.29 13.24
N GLY A 914 45.56 58.67 13.06
CA GLY A 914 45.73 57.22 13.03
C GLY A 914 45.28 56.59 11.70
N ASP A 915 44.98 55.29 11.76
CA ASP A 915 44.52 54.52 10.61
C ASP A 915 42.99 54.32 10.63
N GLY A 916 42.38 54.24 9.45
CA GLY A 916 40.95 54.00 9.28
C GLY A 916 40.60 53.51 7.88
N TYR A 917 39.30 53.40 7.61
CA TYR A 917 38.77 52.93 6.34
C TYR A 917 38.35 54.13 5.49
N ARG A 918 38.98 54.29 4.32
CA ARG A 918 38.62 55.35 3.38
C ARG A 918 37.48 54.88 2.49
N MET A 919 36.33 55.49 2.65
CA MET A 919 35.10 55.12 1.98
C MET A 919 34.48 56.26 1.20
N ARG A 920 33.63 55.90 0.23
CA ARG A 920 32.76 56.81 -0.51
C ARG A 920 31.37 56.20 -0.58
N PRO A 921 30.31 57.02 -0.60
CA PRO A 921 28.98 56.56 -0.96
C PRO A 921 29.00 55.92 -2.35
N ARG A 922 28.07 54.99 -2.58
CA ARG A 922 27.91 54.39 -3.91
C ARG A 922 27.41 55.47 -4.88
N ALA A 923 28.08 55.64 -6.02
CA ALA A 923 27.64 56.58 -7.05
C ALA A 923 26.31 56.08 -7.65
N GLY A 924 25.20 56.78 -7.40
CA GLY A 924 23.90 56.42 -8.00
C GLY A 924 22.61 56.73 -7.22
N GLU A 925 22.68 57.24 -5.98
CA GLU A 925 21.51 57.82 -5.31
C GLU A 925 21.91 59.21 -4.80
N ALA A 926 21.65 60.23 -5.62
CA ALA A 926 21.55 61.59 -5.09
C ALA A 926 20.41 61.59 -4.06
N PRO A 927 20.53 62.32 -2.93
CA PRO A 927 19.36 62.59 -2.10
C PRO A 927 18.27 63.22 -3.01
N PRO A 928 16.98 62.94 -2.78
CA PRO A 928 15.94 63.67 -3.50
C PRO A 928 16.19 65.16 -3.31
N ASP A 929 16.12 65.91 -4.40
CA ASP A 929 16.12 67.37 -4.36
C ASP A 929 14.97 67.79 -3.44
N GLU A 930 15.28 68.13 -2.18
CA GLU A 930 14.44 69.03 -1.39
C GLU A 930 14.61 70.42 -2.00
N ASP A 931 13.98 70.65 -3.16
CA ASP A 931 13.57 71.96 -3.66
C ASP A 931 12.70 71.75 -4.91
N GLY A 932 11.38 71.88 -4.72
CA GLY A 932 10.36 71.76 -5.76
C GLY A 932 8.99 72.17 -5.24
N ASP A 933 8.85 73.48 -4.99
CA ASP A 933 7.66 74.29 -4.61
C ASP A 933 7.06 74.14 -3.20
#